data_AF-A0A0S2EUB8-F1
#
_entry.id   AF-A0A0S2EUB8-F1
#
_cell.length_a   1.000
_cell.length_b   1.000
_cell.length_c   1.000
_cell.angle_alpha   90.00
_cell.angle_beta   90.00
_cell.angle_gamma   90.00
#
_symmetry.space_group_name_H-M   'P 1'
#
loop_
_entity.id
_entity.type
_entity.pdbx_description
1 polymer ?
#
loop_
_entity_poly.entity_id
_entity_poly.type
_entity_poly.pdbx_seq_one_letter_code
_entity_poly.pdbx_strand_id
1 'polypeptide(L)'
;MSQPPAPSFEQLRAEARGFRAQKRHAEALARLAEALDLRPGDAWTRNDMALEHLSLGQRGGAEALARALTQEKPDFAPGWRTLALVARAEGQHEAALQAFEQAHRCDPRDLWNAHDAGAALRALGRGAEAEAAWLQLAQATPLAHSLRGLAELARERGAGEDALALLRTASLLLPDDPWFAFDTARQRAALGQREPAEAALDALLQARPSFAPAALERARLATTPASIEAALAALETAQALGPEDEALVGAEADLLRRSGRALEAETRLVRFLVRHPASLAVLRALARAARERGDAQAVAAHLKAALAVAPADLALRLEWAVALREAGASDQAEAQLRAITDEPAPPVDALLELYRLRARTEGPEAARSVLDRALALDPAHPRALLLQGDDRRASGDLAGAAAAYDLALEHRPGFYWALMGLALVARMEGRRDEARAFLSQAAEAEPLEAQAQLELAAMSREDGAFEAAQRWLAGIPEATRRRADVGVAEAHLLRAEGRWAEAAGAFEAAAERQAARVETLVDAAEDWMRAGQDGRAEACLARLERAAPNHPALLDARARRALILDDLTAARDLFDRAAAGDPTRLSAWLGAARAEALSGEVEAAFLRLDGVDARFGSRPETASLRADLLRQTGQSEAARAMLGEARDRHPGHAHLWQQALVERVEAGAFAEVEAALSDPPPAFRADAGRRHFVGSLLASARWDFEAAVREGEAAVARLPGDGWVRNRLIHAALLGLDLERAGGHLAALARLEAGSSRLKGKSANPSQSHYGQLYDEFRMDADALSALRPALAEPAPKARLAALRGAVSAFPDSTIAALQLLIELRRQGAHPMVEEMEASHEPSLVPPVLHQFWDEPPVPPDVAAYVQSWRKENDGFDGRIWSRAEAEAYLNERGLDDALAAFRRARQPAMKADLFRLALLGEEGGIYADADDRCLAPIRPLLAGPVGLLTYQEDLGSLGNNVLAARPAHPLVLLARDLASEAVNRGDGDILWLSTGPGLLSRAAAWLLATRPAEVADLRIVSRHTLSRFVAIHCLTGYKSTERHWSRTAFGRAARPPRKA
;
A
#
# COMPACT_ATOMS: atom_id res chain seq x y z
N MET A 1 -5.34 -96.56 -30.47
CA MET A 1 -5.08 -95.50 -29.47
C MET A 1 -6.14 -95.65 -28.38
N SER A 2 -5.77 -96.17 -27.21
CA SER A 2 -6.68 -96.33 -26.09
C SER A 2 -7.12 -94.95 -25.59
N GLN A 3 -8.42 -94.72 -25.44
CA GLN A 3 -8.95 -93.51 -24.80
C GLN A 3 -8.34 -93.37 -23.40
N PRO A 4 -7.96 -92.15 -22.97
CA PRO A 4 -7.52 -91.94 -21.60
C PRO A 4 -8.64 -92.36 -20.64
N PRO A 5 -8.31 -92.94 -19.47
CA PRO A 5 -9.32 -93.33 -18.49
C PRO A 5 -10.17 -92.11 -18.10
N ALA A 6 -11.47 -92.32 -17.91
CA ALA A 6 -12.38 -91.29 -17.43
C ALA A 6 -11.81 -90.64 -16.15
N PRO A 7 -11.87 -89.30 -16.02
CA PRO A 7 -11.29 -88.61 -14.88
C PRO A 7 -12.00 -89.06 -13.59
N SER A 8 -11.20 -89.35 -12.57
CA SER A 8 -11.71 -89.73 -11.25
C SER A 8 -12.32 -88.52 -10.53
N PHE A 9 -13.20 -88.79 -9.55
CA PHE A 9 -13.79 -87.77 -8.68
C PHE A 9 -12.74 -86.81 -8.07
N GLU A 10 -11.60 -87.34 -7.61
CA GLU A 10 -10.53 -86.53 -7.03
C GLU A 10 -9.81 -85.66 -8.07
N GLN A 11 -9.65 -86.15 -9.30
CA GLN A 11 -9.08 -85.37 -10.41
C GLN A 11 -9.98 -84.20 -10.78
N LEU A 12 -11.29 -84.41 -10.92
CA LEU A 12 -12.23 -83.34 -11.23
C LEU A 12 -12.29 -82.26 -10.15
N ARG A 13 -12.27 -82.66 -8.87
CA ARG A 13 -12.18 -81.69 -7.75
C ARG A 13 -10.83 -80.98 -7.66
N ALA A 14 -9.73 -81.62 -8.08
CA ALA A 14 -8.43 -80.97 -8.17
C ALA A 14 -8.39 -79.94 -9.32
N GLU A 15 -8.94 -80.28 -10.48
CA GLU A 15 -9.09 -79.37 -11.62
C GLU A 15 -9.97 -78.17 -11.27
N ALA A 16 -11.11 -78.39 -10.60
CA ALA A 16 -11.97 -77.32 -10.12
C ALA A 16 -11.23 -76.35 -9.18
N ARG A 17 -10.44 -76.88 -8.23
CA ARG A 17 -9.58 -76.07 -7.36
C ARG A 17 -8.53 -75.28 -8.16
N GLY A 18 -7.96 -75.88 -9.20
CA GLY A 18 -7.04 -75.22 -10.13
C GLY A 18 -7.69 -74.06 -10.88
N PHE A 19 -8.91 -74.25 -11.39
CA PHE A 19 -9.67 -73.18 -12.05
C PHE A 19 -10.09 -72.07 -11.07
N ARG A 20 -10.51 -72.42 -9.85
CA ARG A 20 -10.79 -71.45 -8.77
C ARG A 20 -9.57 -70.60 -8.45
N ALA A 21 -8.39 -71.20 -8.32
CA ALA A 21 -7.14 -70.47 -8.08
C ALA A 21 -6.79 -69.47 -9.20
N GLN A 22 -7.25 -69.74 -10.43
CA GLN A 22 -7.12 -68.85 -11.59
C GLN A 22 -8.31 -67.87 -11.75
N LYS A 23 -9.23 -67.81 -10.79
CA LYS A 23 -10.50 -67.04 -10.85
C LYS A 23 -11.42 -67.41 -12.03
N ARG A 24 -11.28 -68.62 -12.57
CA ARG A 24 -12.08 -69.17 -13.67
C ARG A 24 -13.29 -69.91 -13.10
N HIS A 25 -14.19 -69.16 -12.47
CA HIS A 25 -15.29 -69.70 -11.66
C HIS A 25 -16.31 -70.53 -12.46
N ALA A 26 -16.59 -70.17 -13.71
CA ALA A 26 -17.50 -70.93 -14.57
C ALA A 26 -16.96 -72.33 -14.93
N GLU A 27 -15.66 -72.43 -15.16
CA GLU A 27 -15.00 -73.70 -15.50
C GLU A 27 -14.77 -74.57 -14.25
N ALA A 28 -14.50 -73.92 -13.10
CA ALA A 28 -14.52 -74.60 -11.80
C ALA A 28 -15.89 -75.23 -11.51
N LEU A 29 -16.97 -74.48 -11.75
CA LEU A 29 -18.34 -74.95 -11.56
C LEU A 29 -18.67 -76.14 -12.48
N ALA A 30 -18.25 -76.11 -13.74
CA ALA A 30 -18.45 -77.22 -14.68
C ALA A 30 -17.76 -78.51 -14.22
N ARG A 31 -16.50 -78.42 -13.76
CA ARG A 31 -15.76 -79.57 -13.22
C ARG A 31 -16.38 -80.11 -11.92
N LEU A 32 -16.92 -79.23 -11.07
CA LEU A 32 -17.63 -79.64 -9.86
C LEU A 32 -18.96 -80.34 -10.18
N ALA A 33 -19.67 -79.94 -11.23
CA ALA A 33 -20.87 -80.63 -11.69
C ALA A 33 -20.56 -82.05 -12.17
N GLU A 34 -19.52 -82.22 -12.99
CA GLU A 34 -19.04 -83.55 -13.42
C GLU A 34 -18.57 -84.41 -12.22
N ALA A 35 -17.92 -83.81 -11.22
CA ALA A 35 -17.54 -84.51 -9.99
C ALA A 35 -18.78 -84.93 -9.18
N LEU A 36 -19.81 -84.11 -9.14
CA LEU A 36 -21.06 -84.40 -8.45
C LEU A 36 -21.84 -85.53 -9.13
N ASP A 37 -21.79 -85.65 -10.47
CA ASP A 37 -22.40 -86.78 -11.20
C ASP A 37 -21.77 -88.12 -10.78
N LEU A 38 -20.47 -88.15 -10.51
CA LEU A 38 -19.78 -89.35 -10.01
C LEU A 38 -20.10 -89.66 -8.53
N ARG A 39 -20.43 -88.64 -7.72
CA ARG A 39 -20.84 -88.79 -6.31
C ARG A 39 -21.96 -87.81 -5.93
N PRO A 40 -23.23 -88.11 -6.27
CA PRO A 40 -24.34 -87.16 -6.08
C PRO A 40 -24.61 -86.74 -4.63
N GLY A 41 -24.15 -87.56 -3.67
CA GLY A 41 -24.29 -87.36 -2.22
C GLY A 41 -23.22 -86.47 -1.56
N ASP A 42 -22.20 -86.01 -2.31
CA ASP A 42 -21.06 -85.31 -1.72
C ASP A 42 -21.38 -83.85 -1.36
N ALA A 43 -21.53 -83.59 -0.06
CA ALA A 43 -21.90 -82.27 0.46
C ALA A 43 -20.81 -81.20 0.24
N TRP A 44 -19.54 -81.60 0.22
CA TRP A 44 -18.43 -80.69 -0.02
C TRP A 44 -18.42 -80.16 -1.46
N THR A 45 -18.64 -81.04 -2.45
CA THR A 45 -18.74 -80.66 -3.86
C THR A 45 -19.93 -79.73 -4.10
N ARG A 46 -21.10 -80.02 -3.52
CA ARG A 46 -22.27 -79.12 -3.61
C ARG A 46 -22.02 -77.75 -2.96
N ASN A 47 -21.32 -77.73 -1.83
CA ASN A 47 -20.95 -76.46 -1.17
C ASN A 47 -19.93 -75.66 -2.00
N ASP A 48 -18.94 -76.34 -2.58
CA ASP A 48 -18.00 -75.73 -3.51
C ASP A 48 -18.73 -75.13 -4.72
N MET A 49 -19.73 -75.82 -5.28
CA MET A 49 -20.58 -75.28 -6.36
C MET A 49 -21.35 -74.03 -5.91
N ALA A 50 -21.92 -74.03 -4.71
CA ALA A 50 -22.63 -72.87 -4.17
C ALA A 50 -21.70 -71.64 -4.03
N LEU A 51 -20.44 -71.85 -3.61
CA LEU A 51 -19.43 -70.79 -3.55
C LEU A 51 -19.03 -70.28 -4.94
N GLU A 52 -18.95 -71.14 -5.96
CA GLU A 52 -18.73 -70.71 -7.35
C GLU A 52 -19.91 -69.90 -7.90
N HIS A 53 -21.15 -70.35 -7.65
CA HIS A 53 -22.35 -69.59 -8.01
C HIS A 53 -22.34 -68.20 -7.37
N LEU A 54 -21.95 -68.08 -6.09
CA LEU A 54 -21.84 -66.79 -5.42
C LEU A 54 -20.74 -65.92 -6.06
N SER A 55 -19.59 -66.51 -6.41
CA SER A 55 -18.47 -65.82 -7.08
C SER A 55 -18.84 -65.32 -8.48
N LEU A 56 -19.75 -66.01 -9.17
CA LEU A 56 -20.34 -65.61 -10.46
C LEU A 56 -21.49 -64.60 -10.33
N GLY A 57 -21.86 -64.19 -9.11
CA GLY A 57 -23.01 -63.31 -8.86
C GLY A 57 -24.37 -64.02 -9.00
N GLN A 58 -24.40 -65.34 -9.16
CA GLN A 58 -25.60 -66.16 -9.31
C GLN A 58 -26.20 -66.53 -7.94
N ARG A 59 -26.69 -65.51 -7.22
CA ARG A 59 -27.09 -65.60 -5.81
C ARG A 59 -28.19 -66.64 -5.55
N GLY A 60 -29.23 -66.70 -6.40
CA GLY A 60 -30.32 -67.67 -6.24
C GLY A 60 -29.87 -69.14 -6.38
N GLY A 61 -28.89 -69.42 -7.25
CA GLY A 61 -28.31 -70.76 -7.38
C GLY A 61 -27.45 -71.15 -6.18
N ALA A 62 -26.66 -70.20 -5.67
CA ALA A 62 -25.88 -70.38 -4.45
C ALA A 62 -26.77 -70.61 -3.22
N GLU A 63 -27.84 -69.82 -3.09
CA GLU A 63 -28.80 -69.91 -1.99
C GLU A 63 -29.53 -71.25 -1.99
N ALA A 64 -30.04 -71.69 -3.14
CA ALA A 64 -30.78 -72.94 -3.26
C ALA A 64 -29.93 -74.14 -2.85
N LEU A 65 -28.67 -74.20 -3.32
CA LEU A 65 -27.73 -75.26 -2.98
C LEU A 65 -27.34 -75.22 -1.50
N ALA A 66 -27.02 -74.04 -0.96
CA ALA A 66 -26.65 -73.89 0.45
C ALA A 66 -27.82 -74.23 1.40
N ARG A 67 -29.04 -73.75 1.09
CA ARG A 67 -30.24 -74.02 1.87
C ARG A 67 -30.60 -75.51 1.86
N ALA A 68 -30.55 -76.16 0.69
CA ALA A 68 -30.73 -77.61 0.59
C ALA A 68 -29.71 -78.38 1.45
N LEU A 69 -28.44 -77.99 1.42
CA LEU A 69 -27.40 -78.59 2.26
C LEU A 69 -27.67 -78.43 3.76
N THR A 70 -28.13 -77.26 4.21
CA THR A 70 -28.46 -77.02 5.62
C THR A 70 -29.68 -77.81 6.10
N GLN A 71 -30.61 -78.16 5.21
CA GLN A 71 -31.79 -78.97 5.51
C GLN A 71 -31.46 -80.47 5.54
N GLU A 72 -30.68 -80.94 4.55
CA GLU A 72 -30.28 -82.35 4.44
C GLU A 72 -29.24 -82.75 5.49
N LYS A 73 -28.32 -81.84 5.81
CA LYS A 73 -27.22 -82.05 6.78
C LYS A 73 -27.09 -80.84 7.71
N PRO A 74 -27.94 -80.75 8.75
CA PRO A 74 -27.93 -79.62 9.69
C PRO A 74 -26.60 -79.39 10.41
N ASP A 75 -25.80 -80.44 10.63
CA ASP A 75 -24.50 -80.36 11.29
C ASP A 75 -23.35 -79.99 10.34
N PHE A 76 -23.63 -79.77 9.05
CA PHE A 76 -22.62 -79.43 8.05
C PHE A 76 -22.35 -77.92 8.03
N ALA A 77 -21.39 -77.49 8.86
CA ALA A 77 -21.00 -76.08 9.03
C ALA A 77 -20.74 -75.31 7.71
N PRO A 78 -20.06 -75.87 6.69
CA PRO A 78 -19.80 -75.15 5.43
C PRO A 78 -21.08 -74.72 4.69
N GLY A 79 -22.16 -75.51 4.78
CA GLY A 79 -23.45 -75.14 4.17
C GLY A 79 -24.07 -73.90 4.82
N TRP A 80 -24.04 -73.83 6.15
CA TRP A 80 -24.50 -72.66 6.91
C TRP A 80 -23.62 -71.43 6.64
N ARG A 81 -22.29 -71.60 6.54
CA ARG A 81 -21.36 -70.51 6.19
C ARG A 81 -21.65 -69.95 4.81
N THR A 82 -21.87 -70.80 3.81
CA THR A 82 -22.19 -70.34 2.45
C THR A 82 -23.54 -69.63 2.39
N LEU A 83 -24.55 -70.13 3.12
CA LEU A 83 -25.85 -69.45 3.25
C LEU A 83 -25.70 -68.05 3.88
N ALA A 84 -24.86 -67.92 4.90
CA ALA A 84 -24.56 -66.65 5.54
C ALA A 84 -23.85 -65.65 4.60
N LEU A 85 -22.90 -66.14 3.79
CA LEU A 85 -22.22 -65.33 2.77
C LEU A 85 -23.17 -64.82 1.68
N VAL A 86 -24.13 -65.65 1.26
CA VAL A 86 -25.20 -65.25 0.33
C VAL A 86 -26.06 -64.16 0.95
N ALA A 87 -26.56 -64.36 2.17
CA ALA A 87 -27.37 -63.37 2.88
C ALA A 87 -26.63 -62.03 3.07
N ARG A 88 -25.32 -62.08 3.38
CA ARG A 88 -24.47 -60.88 3.47
C ARG A 88 -24.35 -60.14 2.14
N ALA A 89 -24.19 -60.85 1.02
CA ALA A 89 -24.12 -60.25 -0.32
C ALA A 89 -25.44 -59.59 -0.75
N GLU A 90 -26.56 -59.98 -0.13
CA GLU A 90 -27.90 -59.41 -0.33
C GLU A 90 -28.23 -58.29 0.65
N GLY A 91 -27.32 -57.95 1.58
CA GLY A 91 -27.56 -56.93 2.63
C GLY A 91 -28.46 -57.41 3.77
N GLN A 92 -28.80 -58.70 3.82
CA GLN A 92 -29.63 -59.29 4.88
C GLN A 92 -28.77 -59.64 6.10
N HIS A 93 -28.26 -58.62 6.79
CA HIS A 93 -27.27 -58.80 7.86
C HIS A 93 -27.78 -59.62 9.06
N GLU A 94 -29.07 -59.57 9.38
CA GLU A 94 -29.67 -60.37 10.47
C GLU A 94 -29.70 -61.88 10.12
N ALA A 95 -30.08 -62.21 8.88
CA ALA A 95 -30.08 -63.59 8.39
C ALA A 95 -28.64 -64.13 8.25
N ALA A 96 -27.71 -63.28 7.82
CA ALA A 96 -26.29 -63.61 7.78
C ALA A 96 -25.74 -63.92 9.18
N LEU A 97 -26.07 -63.10 10.19
CA LEU A 97 -25.67 -63.32 11.57
C LEU A 97 -26.14 -64.68 12.09
N GLN A 98 -27.43 -64.98 11.97
CA GLN A 98 -28.00 -66.25 12.43
C GLN A 98 -27.33 -67.47 11.77
N ALA A 99 -27.08 -67.38 10.46
CA ALA A 99 -26.43 -68.45 9.72
C ALA A 99 -24.95 -68.60 10.06
N PHE A 100 -24.21 -67.51 10.32
CA PHE A 100 -22.82 -67.59 10.82
C PHE A 100 -22.74 -68.15 12.25
N GLU A 101 -23.67 -67.79 13.14
CA GLU A 101 -23.76 -68.35 14.49
C GLU A 101 -24.08 -69.85 14.46
N GLN A 102 -24.96 -70.28 13.55
CA GLN A 102 -25.24 -71.70 13.34
C GLN A 102 -24.01 -72.42 12.77
N ALA A 103 -23.30 -71.84 11.79
CA ALA A 103 -22.06 -72.39 11.27
C ALA A 103 -20.99 -72.54 12.36
N HIS A 104 -20.85 -71.54 13.24
CA HIS A 104 -19.93 -71.57 14.37
C HIS A 104 -20.31 -72.62 15.41
N ARG A 105 -21.61 -72.82 15.69
CA ARG A 105 -22.07 -73.92 16.56
C ARG A 105 -21.74 -75.30 16.01
N CYS A 106 -21.85 -75.48 14.70
CA CYS A 106 -21.54 -76.76 14.04
C CYS A 106 -20.03 -77.03 13.95
N ASP A 107 -19.20 -76.01 13.71
CA ASP A 107 -17.74 -76.13 13.79
C ASP A 107 -17.10 -74.91 14.49
N PRO A 108 -16.90 -74.99 15.82
CA PRO A 108 -16.30 -73.90 16.59
C PRO A 108 -14.84 -73.62 16.24
N ARG A 109 -14.15 -74.53 15.52
CA ARG A 109 -12.73 -74.39 15.16
C ARG A 109 -12.52 -73.48 13.96
N ASP A 110 -13.54 -73.29 13.12
CA ASP A 110 -13.50 -72.33 12.03
C ASP A 110 -13.79 -70.93 12.57
N LEU A 111 -12.70 -70.23 12.94
CA LEU A 111 -12.73 -68.89 13.53
C LEU A 111 -13.37 -67.85 12.59
N TRP A 112 -13.40 -68.11 11.28
CA TRP A 112 -14.02 -67.19 10.32
C TRP A 112 -15.53 -67.07 10.52
N ASN A 113 -16.21 -68.10 11.02
CA ASN A 113 -17.65 -68.01 11.29
C ASN A 113 -17.94 -67.03 12.43
N ALA A 114 -17.16 -67.09 13.52
CA ALA A 114 -17.28 -66.14 14.62
C ALA A 114 -16.84 -64.72 14.21
N HIS A 115 -15.78 -64.59 13.40
CA HIS A 115 -15.35 -63.29 12.87
C HIS A 115 -16.43 -62.64 12.00
N ASP A 116 -16.97 -63.37 11.04
CA ASP A 116 -17.98 -62.89 10.10
C ASP A 116 -19.32 -62.58 10.81
N ALA A 117 -19.66 -63.30 11.89
CA ALA A 117 -20.79 -62.97 12.77
C ALA A 117 -20.58 -61.59 13.45
N GLY A 118 -19.39 -61.33 14.00
CA GLY A 118 -19.04 -60.01 14.54
C GLY A 118 -19.10 -58.89 13.48
N ALA A 119 -18.70 -59.19 12.24
CA ALA A 119 -18.81 -58.23 11.13
C ALA A 119 -20.28 -57.93 10.77
N ALA A 120 -21.15 -58.94 10.79
CA ALA A 120 -22.59 -58.77 10.60
C ALA A 120 -23.22 -57.93 11.72
N LEU A 121 -22.84 -58.15 12.99
CA LEU A 121 -23.26 -57.33 14.13
C LEU A 121 -22.89 -55.85 13.95
N ARG A 122 -21.66 -55.56 13.50
CA ARG A 122 -21.24 -54.19 13.22
C ARG A 122 -22.06 -53.55 12.09
N ALA A 123 -22.33 -54.29 11.00
CA ALA A 123 -23.15 -53.81 9.89
C ALA A 123 -24.61 -53.50 10.30
N LEU A 124 -25.12 -54.18 11.32
CA LEU A 124 -26.43 -53.92 11.94
C LEU A 124 -26.43 -52.72 12.91
N GLY A 125 -25.29 -52.05 13.12
CA GLY A 125 -25.13 -50.98 14.12
C GLY A 125 -25.00 -51.49 15.57
N ARG A 126 -24.92 -52.81 15.78
CA ARG A 126 -24.78 -53.46 17.11
C ARG A 126 -23.31 -53.54 17.53
N GLY A 127 -22.64 -52.38 17.57
CA GLY A 127 -21.18 -52.29 17.74
C GLY A 127 -20.65 -52.83 19.08
N ALA A 128 -21.41 -52.72 20.17
CA ALA A 128 -21.02 -53.26 21.48
C ALA A 128 -21.02 -54.79 21.49
N GLU A 129 -21.97 -55.41 20.80
CA GLU A 129 -22.05 -56.88 20.67
C GLU A 129 -20.98 -57.40 19.72
N ALA A 130 -20.72 -56.69 18.62
CA ALA A 130 -19.62 -57.00 17.70
C ALA A 130 -18.26 -56.99 18.41
N GLU A 131 -18.02 -55.97 19.23
CA GLU A 131 -16.81 -55.87 20.04
C GLU A 131 -16.70 -57.02 21.04
N ALA A 132 -17.77 -57.32 21.79
CA ALA A 132 -17.76 -58.42 22.74
C ALA A 132 -17.45 -59.76 22.05
N ALA A 133 -18.06 -60.02 20.89
CA ALA A 133 -17.81 -61.21 20.09
C ALA A 133 -16.36 -61.29 19.59
N TRP A 134 -15.82 -60.20 19.05
CA TRP A 134 -14.42 -60.18 18.58
C TRP A 134 -13.40 -60.20 19.71
N LEU A 135 -13.68 -59.62 20.88
CA LEU A 135 -12.82 -59.71 22.07
C LEU A 135 -12.79 -61.14 22.61
N GLN A 136 -13.93 -61.81 22.72
CA GLN A 136 -13.99 -63.22 23.12
C GLN A 136 -13.20 -64.09 22.15
N LEU A 137 -13.39 -63.87 20.84
CA LEU A 137 -12.64 -64.56 19.80
C LEU A 137 -11.12 -64.31 19.93
N ALA A 138 -10.70 -63.06 20.10
CA ALA A 138 -9.30 -62.68 20.23
C ALA A 138 -8.64 -63.22 21.51
N GLN A 139 -9.38 -63.36 22.62
CA GLN A 139 -8.90 -63.99 23.85
C GLN A 139 -8.68 -65.50 23.70
N ALA A 140 -9.56 -66.18 22.95
CA ALA A 140 -9.45 -67.61 22.72
C ALA A 140 -8.39 -67.96 21.68
N THR A 141 -8.42 -67.30 20.52
CA THR A 141 -7.42 -67.46 19.46
C THR A 141 -7.34 -66.18 18.63
N PRO A 142 -6.26 -65.38 18.76
CA PRO A 142 -6.11 -64.12 18.02
C PRO A 142 -6.19 -64.31 16.50
N LEU A 143 -7.18 -63.67 15.87
CA LEU A 143 -7.30 -63.57 14.41
C LEU A 143 -7.05 -62.12 13.99
N ALA A 144 -6.08 -61.90 13.11
CA ALA A 144 -5.67 -60.56 12.66
C ALA A 144 -6.84 -59.71 12.12
N HIS A 145 -7.77 -60.33 11.39
CA HIS A 145 -8.95 -59.67 10.83
C HIS A 145 -9.93 -59.21 11.93
N SER A 146 -10.09 -59.99 13.01
CA SER A 146 -10.90 -59.58 14.18
C SER A 146 -10.25 -58.44 14.95
N LEU A 147 -8.92 -58.45 15.10
CA LEU A 147 -8.17 -57.35 15.71
C LEU A 147 -8.29 -56.05 14.89
N ARG A 148 -8.28 -56.15 13.56
CA ARG A 148 -8.57 -55.01 12.67
C ARG A 148 -10.00 -54.50 12.84
N GLY A 149 -10.98 -55.40 12.94
CA GLY A 149 -12.37 -55.03 13.25
C GLY A 149 -12.53 -54.31 14.60
N LEU A 150 -11.86 -54.79 15.64
CA LEU A 150 -11.79 -54.11 16.95
C LEU A 150 -11.12 -52.74 16.85
N ALA A 151 -10.06 -52.61 16.05
CA ALA A 151 -9.38 -51.33 15.83
C ALA A 151 -10.29 -50.30 15.13
N GLU A 152 -11.13 -50.75 14.18
CA GLU A 152 -12.14 -49.90 13.54
C GLU A 152 -13.17 -49.38 14.56
N LEU A 153 -13.68 -50.24 15.44
CA LEU A 153 -14.59 -49.83 16.52
C LEU A 153 -13.93 -48.88 17.52
N ALA A 154 -12.66 -49.12 17.87
CA ALA A 154 -11.89 -48.22 18.73
C ALA A 154 -11.72 -46.82 18.10
N ARG A 155 -11.49 -46.74 16.77
CA ARG A 155 -11.45 -45.47 16.03
C ARG A 155 -12.79 -44.73 16.05
N GLU A 156 -13.90 -45.44 15.84
CA GLU A 156 -15.25 -44.86 15.87
C GLU A 156 -15.57 -44.19 17.22
N ARG A 157 -14.95 -44.68 18.30
CA ARG A 157 -15.10 -44.15 19.67
C ARG A 157 -14.03 -43.11 20.06
N GLY A 158 -13.11 -42.77 19.15
CA GLY A 158 -12.01 -41.85 19.42
C GLY A 158 -10.83 -42.44 20.21
N ALA A 159 -10.82 -43.75 20.46
CA ALA A 159 -9.73 -44.45 21.17
C ALA A 159 -8.58 -44.82 20.20
N GLY A 160 -7.88 -43.81 19.71
CA GLY A 160 -6.89 -43.99 18.63
C GLY A 160 -5.63 -44.78 19.02
N GLU A 161 -5.17 -44.71 20.27
CA GLU A 161 -4.01 -45.48 20.75
C GLU A 161 -4.33 -46.98 20.90
N ASP A 162 -5.55 -47.30 21.36
CA ASP A 162 -6.02 -48.69 21.46
C ASP A 162 -6.14 -49.31 20.06
N ALA A 163 -6.67 -48.55 19.10
CA ALA A 163 -6.71 -48.96 17.70
C ALA A 163 -5.30 -49.24 17.15
N LEU A 164 -4.31 -48.41 17.48
CA LEU A 164 -2.93 -48.61 17.05
C LEU A 164 -2.34 -49.89 17.67
N ALA A 165 -2.58 -50.16 18.95
CA ALA A 165 -2.11 -51.37 19.61
C ALA A 165 -2.70 -52.64 18.94
N LEU A 166 -4.00 -52.63 18.65
CA LEU A 166 -4.69 -53.74 17.97
C LEU A 166 -4.15 -53.98 16.56
N LEU A 167 -3.92 -52.93 15.77
CA LEU A 167 -3.37 -53.03 14.41
C LEU A 167 -1.92 -53.51 14.40
N ARG A 168 -1.10 -53.09 15.37
CA ARG A 168 0.27 -53.60 15.53
C ARG A 168 0.27 -55.10 15.82
N THR A 169 -0.61 -55.56 16.70
CA THR A 169 -0.77 -56.99 16.97
C THR A 169 -1.26 -57.74 15.73
N ALA A 170 -2.24 -57.20 14.98
CA ALA A 170 -2.72 -57.79 13.73
C ALA A 170 -1.59 -57.92 12.70
N SER A 171 -0.74 -56.90 12.56
CA SER A 171 0.43 -56.91 11.67
C SER A 171 1.51 -57.91 12.10
N LEU A 172 1.62 -58.25 13.40
CA LEU A 172 2.53 -59.29 13.88
C LEU A 172 2.01 -60.70 13.58
N LEU A 173 0.69 -60.89 13.55
CA LEU A 173 0.07 -62.18 13.23
C LEU A 173 0.14 -62.51 11.74
N LEU A 174 0.06 -61.49 10.86
CA LEU A 174 0.16 -61.64 9.41
C LEU A 174 1.17 -60.63 8.82
N PRO A 175 2.49 -60.85 9.01
CA PRO A 175 3.52 -59.90 8.59
C PRO A 175 3.65 -59.76 7.06
N ASP A 176 3.20 -60.76 6.29
CA ASP A 176 3.30 -60.75 4.83
C ASP A 176 2.14 -60.02 4.12
N ASP A 177 1.06 -59.69 4.85
CA ASP A 177 -0.09 -58.96 4.31
C ASP A 177 0.10 -57.44 4.47
N PRO A 178 0.27 -56.69 3.36
CA PRO A 178 0.57 -55.26 3.41
C PRO A 178 -0.55 -54.41 4.00
N TRP A 179 -1.80 -54.90 4.04
CA TRP A 179 -2.94 -54.11 4.53
C TRP A 179 -2.85 -53.81 6.03
N PHE A 180 -2.33 -54.74 6.85
CA PHE A 180 -2.20 -54.49 8.29
C PHE A 180 -1.06 -53.50 8.62
N ALA A 181 0.06 -53.59 7.89
CA ALA A 181 1.14 -52.62 7.99
C ALA A 181 0.68 -51.21 7.54
N PHE A 182 -0.10 -51.14 6.46
CA PHE A 182 -0.70 -49.91 5.96
C PHE A 182 -1.69 -49.28 6.95
N ASP A 183 -2.63 -50.08 7.50
CA ASP A 183 -3.58 -49.60 8.50
C ASP A 183 -2.87 -49.08 9.77
N THR A 184 -1.79 -49.76 10.18
CA THR A 184 -0.94 -49.30 11.29
C THR A 184 -0.31 -47.94 11.00
N ALA A 185 0.27 -47.76 9.80
CA ALA A 185 0.89 -46.49 9.41
C ALA A 185 -0.14 -45.35 9.32
N ARG A 186 -1.32 -45.62 8.75
CA ARG A 186 -2.43 -44.65 8.68
C ARG A 186 -2.92 -44.24 10.07
N GLN A 187 -2.99 -45.19 11.02
CA GLN A 187 -3.39 -44.90 12.39
C GLN A 187 -2.36 -44.03 13.11
N ARG A 188 -1.05 -44.28 12.92
CA ARG A 188 0.01 -43.38 13.42
C ARG A 188 -0.12 -41.96 12.89
N ALA A 189 -0.40 -41.82 11.60
CA ALA A 189 -0.63 -40.52 10.99
C ALA A 189 -1.83 -39.78 11.61
N ALA A 190 -2.93 -40.50 11.89
CA ALA A 190 -4.11 -39.95 12.55
C ALA A 190 -3.84 -39.49 14.00
N LEU A 191 -2.87 -40.10 14.69
CA LEU A 191 -2.40 -39.72 16.03
C LEU A 191 -1.36 -38.56 16.01
N GLY A 192 -1.06 -37.98 14.84
CA GLY A 192 -0.05 -36.93 14.70
C GLY A 192 1.40 -37.44 14.69
N GLN A 193 1.61 -38.76 14.77
CA GLN A 193 2.93 -39.39 14.70
C GLN A 193 3.41 -39.49 13.24
N ARG A 194 3.73 -38.33 12.65
CA ARG A 194 4.01 -38.20 11.21
C ARG A 194 5.29 -38.92 10.76
N GLU A 195 6.43 -38.67 11.41
CA GLU A 195 7.70 -39.32 11.02
C GLU A 195 7.62 -40.85 11.17
N PRO A 196 7.08 -41.41 12.28
CA PRO A 196 6.91 -42.87 12.39
C PRO A 196 5.91 -43.48 11.40
N ALA A 197 4.97 -42.69 10.88
CA ALA A 197 4.04 -43.13 9.83
C ALA A 197 4.74 -43.14 8.47
N GLU A 198 5.47 -42.08 8.11
CA GLU A 198 6.25 -42.02 6.87
C GLU A 198 7.29 -43.15 6.79
N ALA A 199 8.03 -43.39 7.88
CA ALA A 199 9.01 -44.48 7.92
C ALA A 199 8.37 -45.86 7.75
N ALA A 200 7.16 -46.07 8.29
CA ALA A 200 6.43 -47.32 8.13
C ALA A 200 5.91 -47.52 6.69
N LEU A 201 5.45 -46.45 6.05
CA LEU A 201 5.05 -46.47 4.64
C LEU A 201 6.26 -46.70 3.73
N ASP A 202 7.41 -46.09 4.01
CA ASP A 202 8.64 -46.28 3.24
C ASP A 202 9.15 -47.72 3.33
N ALA A 203 9.14 -48.33 4.53
CA ALA A 203 9.47 -49.74 4.70
C ALA A 203 8.50 -50.67 3.95
N LEU A 204 7.20 -50.35 3.97
CA LEU A 204 6.18 -51.09 3.24
C LEU A 204 6.39 -51.00 1.72
N LEU A 205 6.69 -49.82 1.20
CA LEU A 205 6.94 -49.59 -0.23
C LEU A 205 8.27 -50.19 -0.70
N GLN A 206 9.29 -50.27 0.15
CA GLN A 206 10.51 -51.03 -0.14
C GLN A 206 10.23 -52.53 -0.30
N ALA A 207 9.40 -53.10 0.57
CA ALA A 207 9.03 -54.51 0.50
C ALA A 207 8.03 -54.81 -0.64
N ARG A 208 7.12 -53.87 -0.93
CA ARG A 208 6.04 -53.99 -1.92
C ARG A 208 5.92 -52.71 -2.77
N PRO A 209 6.78 -52.51 -3.77
CA PRO A 209 6.81 -51.27 -4.54
C PRO A 209 5.55 -50.98 -5.37
N SER A 210 4.74 -51.99 -5.69
CA SER A 210 3.48 -51.83 -6.43
C SER A 210 2.26 -51.54 -5.55
N PHE A 211 2.41 -51.39 -4.24
CA PHE A 211 1.29 -51.21 -3.32
C PHE A 211 0.80 -49.75 -3.32
N ALA A 212 -0.03 -49.41 -4.32
CA ALA A 212 -0.56 -48.07 -4.57
C ALA A 212 -1.17 -47.36 -3.35
N PRO A 213 -1.96 -48.02 -2.45
CA PRO A 213 -2.50 -47.35 -1.26
C PRO A 213 -1.43 -46.72 -0.36
N ALA A 214 -0.27 -47.37 -0.19
CA ALA A 214 0.82 -46.83 0.61
C ALA A 214 1.51 -45.65 -0.08
N ALA A 215 1.69 -45.69 -1.42
CA ALA A 215 2.29 -44.60 -2.17
C ALA A 215 1.42 -43.34 -2.13
N LEU A 216 0.09 -43.49 -2.26
CA LEU A 216 -0.88 -42.39 -2.13
C LEU A 216 -0.85 -41.77 -0.73
N GLU A 217 -0.87 -42.59 0.31
CA GLU A 217 -0.83 -42.10 1.69
C GLU A 217 0.53 -41.45 2.02
N ARG A 218 1.63 -41.99 1.48
CA ARG A 218 2.96 -41.42 1.61
C ARG A 218 3.07 -40.03 0.98
N ALA A 219 2.45 -39.83 -0.19
CA ALA A 219 2.35 -38.54 -0.86
C ALA A 219 1.48 -37.54 -0.08
N ARG A 220 0.37 -38.00 0.50
CA ARG A 220 -0.48 -37.18 1.37
C ARG A 220 0.27 -36.65 2.59
N LEU A 221 1.15 -37.47 3.16
CA LEU A 221 1.96 -37.15 4.34
C LEU A 221 3.26 -36.38 4.02
N ALA A 222 3.66 -36.20 2.77
CA ALA A 222 4.88 -35.45 2.46
C ALA A 222 4.69 -33.92 2.69
N THR A 223 5.60 -33.31 3.46
CA THR A 223 5.63 -31.85 3.71
C THR A 223 7.02 -31.21 3.66
N THR A 224 8.08 -31.95 3.96
CA THR A 224 9.45 -31.43 3.88
C THR A 224 10.05 -31.68 2.50
N PRO A 225 11.02 -30.87 2.02
CA PRO A 225 11.64 -31.10 0.70
C PRO A 225 12.16 -32.53 0.52
N ALA A 226 12.81 -33.10 1.53
CA ALA A 226 13.30 -34.48 1.48
C ALA A 226 12.16 -35.52 1.42
N SER A 227 11.09 -35.31 2.19
CA SER A 227 9.92 -36.20 2.20
C SER A 227 9.12 -36.11 0.89
N ILE A 228 9.09 -34.93 0.25
CA ILE A 228 8.47 -34.71 -1.06
C ILE A 228 9.21 -35.52 -2.13
N GLU A 229 10.53 -35.43 -2.23
CA GLU A 229 11.29 -36.20 -3.22
C GLU A 229 11.16 -37.71 -3.00
N ALA A 230 11.16 -38.17 -1.74
CA ALA A 230 10.96 -39.60 -1.43
C ALA A 230 9.57 -40.09 -1.86
N ALA A 231 8.52 -39.30 -1.61
CA ALA A 231 7.17 -39.65 -2.01
C ALA A 231 6.97 -39.62 -3.54
N LEU A 232 7.61 -38.67 -4.25
CA LEU A 232 7.58 -38.63 -5.72
C LEU A 232 8.25 -39.87 -6.32
N ALA A 233 9.41 -40.30 -5.79
CA ALA A 233 10.08 -41.52 -6.23
C ALA A 233 9.24 -42.78 -5.97
N ALA A 234 8.53 -42.82 -4.84
CA ALA A 234 7.61 -43.92 -4.52
C ALA A 234 6.40 -43.96 -5.47
N LEU A 235 5.80 -42.82 -5.78
CA LEU A 235 4.71 -42.71 -6.77
C LEU A 235 5.18 -43.14 -8.17
N GLU A 236 6.35 -42.70 -8.61
CA GLU A 236 6.92 -43.06 -9.90
C GLU A 236 7.20 -44.57 -10.00
N THR A 237 7.71 -45.18 -8.93
CA THR A 237 7.91 -46.64 -8.86
C THR A 237 6.59 -47.40 -8.91
N ALA A 238 5.58 -46.95 -8.16
CA ALA A 238 4.26 -47.56 -8.15
C ALA A 238 3.58 -47.46 -9.53
N GLN A 239 3.70 -46.31 -10.20
CA GLN A 239 3.20 -46.10 -11.57
C GLN A 239 3.93 -46.97 -12.60
N ALA A 240 5.26 -47.16 -12.48
CA ALA A 240 6.00 -48.03 -13.40
C ALA A 240 5.51 -49.49 -13.34
N LEU A 241 5.03 -49.92 -12.17
CA LEU A 241 4.50 -51.27 -11.93
C LEU A 241 2.98 -51.38 -12.15
N GLY A 242 2.26 -50.24 -12.14
CA GLY A 242 0.81 -50.13 -12.38
C GLY A 242 0.47 -48.89 -13.24
N PRO A 243 0.79 -48.90 -14.54
CA PRO A 243 0.83 -47.68 -15.38
C PRO A 243 -0.52 -47.04 -15.71
N GLU A 244 -1.63 -47.67 -15.33
CA GLU A 244 -3.01 -47.23 -15.63
C GLU A 244 -3.76 -46.64 -14.42
N ASP A 245 -3.11 -46.50 -13.25
CA ASP A 245 -3.76 -45.95 -12.06
C ASP A 245 -3.78 -44.41 -12.07
N GLU A 246 -4.94 -43.85 -12.44
CA GLU A 246 -5.21 -42.40 -12.48
C GLU A 246 -5.01 -41.73 -11.10
N ALA A 247 -5.26 -42.44 -10.00
CA ALA A 247 -5.12 -41.88 -8.66
C ALA A 247 -3.65 -41.59 -8.31
N LEU A 248 -2.72 -42.44 -8.75
CA LEU A 248 -1.28 -42.22 -8.56
C LEU A 248 -0.77 -40.99 -9.31
N VAL A 249 -1.25 -40.78 -10.54
CA VAL A 249 -0.88 -39.62 -11.36
C VAL A 249 -1.47 -38.33 -10.80
N GLY A 250 -2.72 -38.38 -10.33
CA GLY A 250 -3.35 -37.26 -9.64
C GLY A 250 -2.63 -36.87 -8.35
N ALA A 251 -2.20 -37.84 -7.56
CA ALA A 251 -1.45 -37.60 -6.32
C ALA A 251 -0.04 -37.04 -6.56
N GLU A 252 0.66 -37.52 -7.60
CA GLU A 252 1.96 -36.96 -8.01
C GLU A 252 1.81 -35.50 -8.42
N ALA A 253 0.82 -35.20 -9.25
CA ALA A 253 0.54 -33.84 -9.71
C ALA A 253 0.16 -32.91 -8.54
N ASP A 254 -0.66 -33.37 -7.59
CA ASP A 254 -1.01 -32.59 -6.40
C ASP A 254 0.21 -32.28 -5.52
N LEU A 255 1.09 -33.27 -5.34
CA LEU A 255 2.32 -33.11 -4.56
C LEU A 255 3.29 -32.12 -5.23
N LEU A 256 3.50 -32.25 -6.55
CA LEU A 256 4.31 -31.31 -7.33
C LEU A 256 3.75 -29.89 -7.26
N ARG A 257 2.43 -29.74 -7.42
CA ARG A 257 1.71 -28.47 -7.32
C ARG A 257 1.94 -27.80 -5.95
N ARG A 258 1.67 -28.52 -4.86
CA ARG A 258 1.88 -28.03 -3.47
C ARG A 258 3.35 -27.68 -3.16
N SER A 259 4.30 -28.23 -3.91
CA SER A 259 5.74 -27.93 -3.79
C SER A 259 6.23 -26.77 -4.67
N GLY A 260 5.35 -26.11 -5.43
CA GLY A 260 5.70 -25.01 -6.34
C GLY A 260 6.23 -25.46 -7.71
N ARG A 261 6.14 -26.77 -8.03
CA ARG A 261 6.62 -27.39 -9.29
C ARG A 261 5.48 -27.60 -10.29
N ALA A 262 4.63 -26.61 -10.49
CA ALA A 262 3.40 -26.72 -11.30
C ALA A 262 3.65 -27.11 -12.77
N LEU A 263 4.76 -26.65 -13.38
CA LEU A 263 5.10 -27.01 -14.76
C LEU A 263 5.46 -28.50 -14.92
N GLU A 264 6.10 -29.08 -13.90
CA GLU A 264 6.39 -30.50 -13.87
C GLU A 264 5.11 -31.31 -13.70
N ALA A 265 4.19 -30.86 -12.85
CA ALA A 265 2.86 -31.45 -12.69
C ALA A 265 2.10 -31.50 -14.02
N GLU A 266 2.06 -30.39 -14.78
CA GLU A 266 1.45 -30.33 -16.11
C GLU A 266 2.09 -31.35 -17.06
N THR A 267 3.43 -31.41 -17.09
CA THR A 267 4.16 -32.34 -17.96
C THR A 267 3.81 -33.80 -17.67
N ARG A 268 3.71 -34.17 -16.38
CA ARG A 268 3.32 -35.52 -15.94
C ARG A 268 1.88 -35.84 -16.33
N LEU A 269 0.96 -34.92 -16.07
CA LEU A 269 -0.46 -35.06 -16.41
C LEU A 269 -0.71 -35.15 -17.92
N VAL A 270 -0.03 -34.33 -18.75
CA VAL A 270 -0.16 -34.37 -20.22
C VAL A 270 0.33 -35.71 -20.76
N ARG A 271 1.45 -36.27 -20.27
CA ARG A 271 1.93 -37.59 -20.68
C ARG A 271 0.92 -38.71 -20.41
N PHE A 272 0.21 -38.62 -19.29
CA PHE A 272 -0.86 -39.56 -18.99
C PHE A 272 -2.06 -39.35 -19.93
N LEU A 273 -2.47 -38.09 -20.14
CA LEU A 273 -3.61 -37.74 -21.00
C LEU A 273 -3.42 -38.16 -22.47
N VAL A 274 -2.19 -38.17 -22.99
CA VAL A 274 -1.89 -38.69 -24.35
C VAL A 274 -2.35 -40.15 -24.52
N ARG A 275 -2.27 -40.94 -23.46
CA ARG A 275 -2.72 -42.35 -23.45
C ARG A 275 -4.18 -42.50 -23.02
N HIS A 276 -4.70 -41.56 -22.23
CA HIS A 276 -6.05 -41.57 -21.68
C HIS A 276 -6.78 -40.23 -21.92
N PRO A 277 -7.12 -39.89 -23.19
CA PRO A 277 -7.58 -38.55 -23.56
C PRO A 277 -8.92 -38.13 -22.96
N ALA A 278 -9.71 -39.07 -22.42
CA ALA A 278 -11.03 -38.83 -21.83
C ALA A 278 -11.03 -38.80 -20.29
N SER A 279 -9.86 -38.73 -19.64
CA SER A 279 -9.78 -38.67 -18.18
C SER A 279 -10.20 -37.29 -17.65
N LEU A 280 -11.42 -37.21 -17.11
CA LEU A 280 -11.97 -35.97 -16.56
C LEU A 280 -11.18 -35.48 -15.33
N ALA A 281 -10.70 -36.38 -14.46
CA ALA A 281 -9.98 -35.97 -13.26
C ALA A 281 -8.60 -35.36 -13.61
N VAL A 282 -7.90 -35.93 -14.59
CA VAL A 282 -6.61 -35.38 -15.09
C VAL A 282 -6.81 -34.05 -15.81
N LEU A 283 -7.87 -33.89 -16.62
CA LEU A 283 -8.20 -32.61 -17.25
C LEU A 283 -8.49 -31.51 -16.22
N ARG A 284 -9.22 -31.82 -15.14
CA ARG A 284 -9.45 -30.88 -14.03
C ARG A 284 -8.18 -30.62 -13.21
N ALA A 285 -7.30 -31.61 -13.06
CA ALA A 285 -5.99 -31.42 -12.41
C ALA A 285 -5.07 -30.51 -13.24
N LEU A 286 -5.07 -30.65 -14.57
CA LEU A 286 -4.36 -29.76 -15.50
C LEU A 286 -4.88 -28.32 -15.42
N ALA A 287 -6.20 -28.13 -15.42
CA ALA A 287 -6.79 -26.81 -15.22
C ALA A 287 -6.37 -26.18 -13.88
N ARG A 288 -6.22 -26.98 -12.82
CA ARG A 288 -5.74 -26.51 -11.51
C ARG A 288 -4.27 -26.13 -11.52
N ALA A 289 -3.41 -26.94 -12.14
CA ALA A 289 -1.99 -26.65 -12.27
C ALA A 289 -1.74 -25.37 -13.09
N ALA A 290 -2.46 -25.20 -14.21
CA ALA A 290 -2.39 -23.99 -15.03
C ALA A 290 -2.86 -22.73 -14.28
N ARG A 291 -3.87 -22.87 -13.40
CA ARG A 291 -4.40 -21.76 -12.60
C ARG A 291 -3.37 -21.22 -11.61
N GLU A 292 -2.55 -22.07 -11.00
CA GLU A 292 -1.48 -21.63 -10.10
C GLU A 292 -0.33 -20.92 -10.80
N ARG A 293 -0.09 -21.27 -12.07
CA ARG A 293 0.87 -20.59 -12.94
C ARG A 293 0.36 -19.23 -13.44
N GLY A 294 -0.91 -18.91 -13.19
CA GLY A 294 -1.57 -17.70 -13.69
C GLY A 294 -1.87 -17.74 -15.20
N ASP A 295 -1.84 -18.92 -15.81
CA ASP A 295 -2.07 -19.09 -17.25
C ASP A 295 -3.56 -19.31 -17.54
N ALA A 296 -4.32 -18.22 -17.53
CA ALA A 296 -5.78 -18.27 -17.72
C ALA A 296 -6.20 -18.89 -19.07
N GLN A 297 -5.37 -18.78 -20.11
CA GLN A 297 -5.64 -19.41 -21.40
C GLN A 297 -5.56 -20.93 -21.33
N ALA A 298 -4.51 -21.47 -20.69
CA ALA A 298 -4.37 -22.91 -20.47
C ALA A 298 -5.50 -23.45 -19.57
N VAL A 299 -5.89 -22.72 -18.52
CA VAL A 299 -7.05 -23.08 -17.67
C VAL A 299 -8.31 -23.23 -18.53
N ALA A 300 -8.62 -22.23 -19.36
CA ALA A 300 -9.79 -22.26 -20.23
C ALA A 300 -9.73 -23.43 -21.24
N ALA A 301 -8.55 -23.73 -21.80
CA ALA A 301 -8.38 -24.85 -22.73
C ALA A 301 -8.61 -26.22 -22.07
N HIS A 302 -8.06 -26.44 -20.88
CA HIS A 302 -8.23 -27.69 -20.14
C HIS A 302 -9.67 -27.89 -19.66
N LEU A 303 -10.34 -26.83 -19.18
CA LEU A 303 -11.75 -26.90 -18.80
C LEU A 303 -12.67 -27.11 -20.01
N LYS A 304 -12.34 -26.55 -21.18
CA LYS A 304 -13.05 -26.86 -22.43
C LYS A 304 -12.94 -28.34 -22.81
N ALA A 305 -11.74 -28.91 -22.69
CA ALA A 305 -11.52 -30.33 -22.94
C ALA A 305 -12.27 -31.21 -21.92
N ALA A 306 -12.27 -30.82 -20.64
CA ALA A 306 -13.06 -31.48 -19.60
C ALA A 306 -14.57 -31.44 -19.92
N LEU A 307 -15.07 -30.29 -20.38
CA LEU A 307 -16.47 -30.11 -20.77
C LEU A 307 -16.83 -30.93 -22.03
N ALA A 308 -15.88 -31.18 -22.93
CA ALA A 308 -16.11 -32.08 -24.06
C ALA A 308 -16.34 -33.54 -23.62
N VAL A 309 -15.75 -33.95 -22.50
CA VAL A 309 -15.99 -35.28 -21.88
C VAL A 309 -17.31 -35.29 -21.11
N ALA A 310 -17.65 -34.19 -20.43
CA ALA A 310 -18.86 -34.06 -19.61
C ALA A 310 -19.72 -32.84 -20.02
N PRO A 311 -20.36 -32.85 -21.21
CA PRO A 311 -20.99 -31.66 -21.80
C PRO A 311 -22.23 -31.13 -21.04
N ALA A 312 -22.84 -31.97 -20.21
CA ALA A 312 -24.01 -31.65 -19.39
C ALA A 312 -23.64 -31.13 -17.98
N ASP A 313 -22.35 -31.09 -17.62
CA ASP A 313 -21.92 -30.59 -16.31
C ASP A 313 -21.96 -29.05 -16.28
N LEU A 314 -23.05 -28.50 -15.73
CA LEU A 314 -23.26 -27.06 -15.60
C LEU A 314 -22.24 -26.40 -14.68
N ALA A 315 -21.74 -27.09 -13.65
CA ALA A 315 -20.71 -26.57 -12.77
C ALA A 315 -19.38 -26.42 -13.53
N LEU A 316 -19.02 -27.42 -14.33
CA LEU A 316 -17.84 -27.38 -15.20
C LEU A 316 -17.96 -26.31 -16.30
N ARG A 317 -19.16 -26.10 -16.85
CA ARG A 317 -19.43 -25.01 -17.80
C ARG A 317 -19.27 -23.64 -17.14
N LEU A 318 -19.74 -23.46 -15.90
CA LEU A 318 -19.54 -22.24 -15.14
C LEU A 318 -18.05 -22.00 -14.83
N GLU A 319 -17.32 -23.03 -14.37
CA GLU A 319 -15.86 -22.96 -14.16
C GLU A 319 -15.14 -22.53 -15.44
N TRP A 320 -15.53 -23.08 -16.60
CA TRP A 320 -14.96 -22.70 -17.89
C TRP A 320 -15.28 -21.25 -18.28
N ALA A 321 -16.52 -20.80 -18.07
CA ALA A 321 -16.91 -19.43 -18.36
C ALA A 321 -16.16 -18.41 -17.49
N VAL A 322 -15.93 -18.74 -16.21
CA VAL A 322 -15.07 -17.95 -15.32
C VAL A 322 -13.63 -17.89 -15.83
N ALA A 323 -13.07 -19.04 -16.27
CA ALA A 323 -11.72 -19.07 -16.83
C ALA A 323 -11.60 -18.27 -18.13
N LEU A 324 -12.62 -18.29 -19.01
CA LEU A 324 -12.66 -17.44 -20.21
C LEU A 324 -12.66 -15.95 -19.86
N ARG A 325 -13.42 -15.55 -18.84
CA ARG A 325 -13.42 -14.16 -18.33
C ARG A 325 -12.03 -13.77 -17.79
N GLU A 326 -11.40 -14.64 -17.01
CA GLU A 326 -10.03 -14.44 -16.50
C GLU A 326 -9.00 -14.36 -17.63
N ALA A 327 -9.20 -15.08 -18.73
CA ALA A 327 -8.36 -15.04 -19.93
C ALA A 327 -8.63 -13.84 -20.86
N GLY A 328 -9.58 -12.96 -20.53
CA GLY A 328 -9.96 -11.80 -21.34
C GLY A 328 -10.84 -12.13 -22.55
N ALA A 329 -11.31 -13.37 -22.68
CA ALA A 329 -12.22 -13.79 -23.76
C ALA A 329 -13.69 -13.49 -23.40
N SER A 330 -13.99 -12.20 -23.19
CA SER A 330 -15.28 -11.72 -22.67
C SER A 330 -16.49 -12.21 -23.46
N ASP A 331 -16.46 -12.16 -24.80
CA ASP A 331 -17.58 -12.59 -25.65
C ASP A 331 -17.89 -14.09 -25.49
N GLN A 332 -16.84 -14.91 -25.38
CA GLN A 332 -17.00 -16.36 -25.19
C GLN A 332 -17.51 -16.66 -23.79
N ALA A 333 -16.96 -15.98 -22.76
CA ALA A 333 -17.42 -16.11 -21.38
C ALA A 333 -18.90 -15.75 -21.27
N GLU A 334 -19.32 -14.64 -21.89
CA GLU A 334 -20.71 -14.21 -21.88
C GLU A 334 -21.63 -15.21 -22.56
N ALA A 335 -21.25 -15.72 -23.74
CA ALA A 335 -22.04 -16.73 -24.45
C ALA A 335 -22.25 -17.99 -23.59
N GLN A 336 -21.22 -18.44 -22.87
CA GLN A 336 -21.35 -19.60 -21.98
C GLN A 336 -22.18 -19.29 -20.73
N LEU A 337 -22.05 -18.10 -20.14
CA LEU A 337 -22.87 -17.68 -19.00
C LEU A 337 -24.34 -17.55 -19.40
N ARG A 338 -24.64 -16.94 -20.56
CA ARG A 338 -26.02 -16.84 -21.09
C ARG A 338 -26.64 -18.22 -21.31
N ALA A 339 -25.88 -19.16 -21.86
CA ALA A 339 -26.35 -20.55 -22.02
C ALA A 339 -26.71 -21.23 -20.68
N ILE A 340 -26.17 -20.76 -19.54
CA ILE A 340 -26.56 -21.23 -18.20
C ILE A 340 -27.72 -20.39 -17.66
N THR A 341 -27.72 -19.07 -17.89
CA THR A 341 -28.65 -18.13 -17.28
C THR A 341 -29.99 -17.98 -18.01
N ASP A 342 -30.08 -18.38 -19.28
CA ASP A 342 -31.32 -18.30 -20.07
C ASP A 342 -32.34 -19.39 -19.70
N GLU A 343 -31.91 -20.38 -18.90
CA GLU A 343 -32.81 -21.36 -18.28
C GLU A 343 -33.79 -20.69 -17.30
N PRO A 344 -34.99 -21.27 -17.05
CA PRO A 344 -36.03 -20.65 -16.20
C PRO A 344 -35.60 -20.45 -14.75
N ALA A 345 -34.77 -21.35 -14.21
CA ALA A 345 -34.25 -21.30 -12.84
C ALA A 345 -32.73 -21.50 -12.86
N PRO A 346 -31.95 -20.49 -13.28
CA PRO A 346 -30.51 -20.64 -13.40
C PRO A 346 -29.84 -20.57 -12.02
N PRO A 347 -28.67 -21.19 -11.84
CA PRO A 347 -27.87 -21.01 -10.64
C PRO A 347 -27.55 -19.52 -10.39
N VAL A 348 -27.82 -19.02 -9.19
CA VAL A 348 -27.56 -17.62 -8.82
C VAL A 348 -26.10 -17.23 -9.08
N ASP A 349 -25.14 -18.11 -8.75
CA ASP A 349 -23.71 -17.87 -9.01
C ASP A 349 -23.39 -17.58 -10.48
N ALA A 350 -24.10 -18.18 -11.44
CA ALA A 350 -23.92 -17.90 -12.86
C ALA A 350 -24.43 -16.49 -13.23
N LEU A 351 -25.55 -16.05 -12.63
CA LEU A 351 -26.03 -14.67 -12.77
C LEU A 351 -25.05 -13.67 -12.15
N LEU A 352 -24.42 -14.00 -11.01
CA LEU A 352 -23.43 -13.12 -10.38
C LEU A 352 -22.14 -12.98 -11.22
N GLU A 353 -21.69 -14.07 -11.86
CA GLU A 353 -20.56 -13.99 -12.79
C GLU A 353 -20.92 -13.22 -14.07
N LEU A 354 -22.15 -13.35 -14.58
CA LEU A 354 -22.66 -12.55 -15.69
C LEU A 354 -22.75 -11.06 -15.34
N TYR A 355 -23.26 -10.75 -14.15
CA TYR A 355 -23.26 -9.39 -13.60
C TYR A 355 -21.85 -8.79 -13.61
N ARG A 356 -20.87 -9.52 -13.04
CA ARG A 356 -19.47 -9.06 -12.97
C ARG A 356 -18.84 -8.81 -14.33
N LEU A 357 -19.22 -9.60 -15.33
CA LEU A 357 -18.75 -9.43 -16.71
C LEU A 357 -19.38 -8.18 -17.34
N ARG A 358 -20.71 -8.08 -17.34
CA ARG A 358 -21.44 -6.96 -17.95
C ARG A 358 -21.14 -5.62 -17.28
N ALA A 359 -20.95 -5.60 -15.96
CA ALA A 359 -20.56 -4.39 -15.23
C ALA A 359 -19.23 -3.81 -15.75
N ARG A 360 -18.32 -4.67 -16.24
CA ARG A 360 -17.03 -4.24 -16.82
C ARG A 360 -17.13 -3.90 -18.30
N THR A 361 -17.92 -4.63 -19.08
CA THR A 361 -17.97 -4.49 -20.55
C THR A 361 -19.00 -3.47 -21.03
N GLU A 362 -20.15 -3.40 -20.38
CA GLU A 362 -21.30 -2.58 -20.77
C GLU A 362 -21.62 -1.46 -19.76
N GLY A 363 -21.04 -1.55 -18.55
CA GLY A 363 -21.22 -0.58 -17.48
C GLY A 363 -22.24 -1.03 -16.41
N PRO A 364 -22.33 -0.29 -15.28
CA PRO A 364 -23.09 -0.70 -14.10
C PRO A 364 -24.61 -0.77 -14.34
N GLU A 365 -25.16 0.14 -15.15
CA GLU A 365 -26.60 0.18 -15.45
C GLU A 365 -27.09 -1.07 -16.19
N ALA A 366 -26.32 -1.55 -17.18
CA ALA A 366 -26.66 -2.76 -17.93
C ALA A 366 -26.61 -4.01 -17.05
N ALA A 367 -25.68 -4.04 -16.09
CA ALA A 367 -25.50 -5.16 -15.17
C ALA A 367 -26.60 -5.23 -14.09
N ARG A 368 -27.15 -4.09 -13.67
CA ARG A 368 -28.17 -4.02 -12.59
C ARG A 368 -29.37 -4.93 -12.83
N SER A 369 -29.84 -5.03 -14.09
CA SER A 369 -30.92 -5.95 -14.48
C SER A 369 -30.62 -7.43 -14.18
N VAL A 370 -29.35 -7.85 -14.27
CA VAL A 370 -28.90 -9.22 -13.97
C VAL A 370 -28.87 -9.45 -12.47
N LEU A 371 -28.43 -8.44 -11.71
CA LEU A 371 -28.41 -8.50 -10.25
C LEU A 371 -29.82 -8.51 -9.65
N ASP A 372 -30.74 -7.72 -10.20
CA ASP A 372 -32.15 -7.71 -9.80
C ASP A 372 -32.79 -9.09 -10.03
N ARG A 373 -32.47 -9.74 -11.15
CA ARG A 373 -32.91 -11.12 -11.42
C ARG A 373 -32.32 -12.12 -10.43
N ALA A 374 -31.04 -11.98 -10.06
CA ALA A 374 -30.41 -12.83 -9.06
C ALA A 374 -31.08 -12.71 -7.68
N LEU A 375 -31.37 -11.47 -7.25
CA LEU A 375 -32.07 -11.17 -6.00
C LEU A 375 -33.56 -11.54 -6.03
N ALA A 376 -34.20 -11.55 -7.20
CA ALA A 376 -35.57 -12.02 -7.34
C ALA A 376 -35.68 -13.55 -7.17
N LEU A 377 -34.65 -14.29 -7.60
CA LEU A 377 -34.58 -15.75 -7.42
C LEU A 377 -34.21 -16.14 -5.99
N ASP A 378 -33.26 -15.42 -5.39
CA ASP A 378 -32.85 -15.61 -4.00
C ASP A 378 -32.57 -14.26 -3.32
N PRO A 379 -33.57 -13.67 -2.65
CA PRO A 379 -33.42 -12.39 -1.96
C PRO A 379 -32.42 -12.42 -0.79
N ALA A 380 -32.13 -13.61 -0.26
CA ALA A 380 -31.25 -13.80 0.90
C ALA A 380 -29.80 -14.12 0.49
N HIS A 381 -29.49 -14.17 -0.82
CA HIS A 381 -28.19 -14.62 -1.30
C HIS A 381 -27.06 -13.63 -0.90
N PRO A 382 -26.12 -14.00 0.00
CA PRO A 382 -25.18 -13.05 0.58
C PRO A 382 -24.27 -12.35 -0.45
N ARG A 383 -23.81 -13.09 -1.48
CA ARG A 383 -22.98 -12.50 -2.55
C ARG A 383 -23.77 -11.56 -3.48
N ALA A 384 -25.09 -11.75 -3.62
CA ALA A 384 -25.92 -10.87 -4.43
C ALA A 384 -26.17 -9.56 -3.67
N LEU A 385 -26.48 -9.66 -2.37
CA LEU A 385 -26.63 -8.52 -1.47
C LEU A 385 -25.34 -7.69 -1.34
N LEU A 386 -24.18 -8.35 -1.28
CA LEU A 386 -22.88 -7.66 -1.35
C LEU A 386 -22.74 -6.81 -2.63
N LEU A 387 -23.04 -7.39 -3.80
CA LEU A 387 -22.94 -6.68 -5.07
C LEU A 387 -23.97 -5.54 -5.18
N GLN A 388 -25.14 -5.69 -4.56
CA GLN A 388 -26.13 -4.60 -4.45
C GLN A 388 -25.61 -3.47 -3.58
N GLY A 389 -24.96 -3.80 -2.46
CA GLY A 389 -24.29 -2.81 -1.61
C GLY A 389 -23.18 -2.08 -2.35
N ASP A 390 -22.35 -2.80 -3.13
CA ASP A 390 -21.28 -2.21 -3.94
C ASP A 390 -21.80 -1.24 -5.00
N ASP A 391 -22.88 -1.63 -5.69
CA ASP A 391 -23.53 -0.82 -6.73
C ASP A 391 -24.17 0.45 -6.15
N ARG A 392 -24.88 0.34 -5.01
CA ARG A 392 -25.44 1.50 -4.29
C ARG A 392 -24.36 2.44 -3.76
N ARG A 393 -23.27 1.88 -3.21
CA ARG A 393 -22.12 2.65 -2.74
C ARG A 393 -21.48 3.41 -3.90
N ALA A 394 -21.32 2.77 -5.06
CA ALA A 394 -20.78 3.40 -6.26
C ALA A 394 -21.70 4.52 -6.79
N SER A 395 -23.02 4.40 -6.66
CA SER A 395 -23.98 5.46 -7.01
C SER A 395 -24.15 6.54 -5.94
N GLY A 396 -23.45 6.45 -4.80
CA GLY A 396 -23.50 7.42 -3.70
C GLY A 396 -24.65 7.21 -2.70
N ASP A 397 -25.46 6.16 -2.85
CA ASP A 397 -26.49 5.77 -1.88
C ASP A 397 -25.84 4.97 -0.73
N LEU A 398 -25.17 5.68 0.17
CA LEU A 398 -24.43 5.08 1.28
C LEU A 398 -25.35 4.38 2.29
N ALA A 399 -26.54 4.96 2.55
CA ALA A 399 -27.53 4.37 3.45
C ALA A 399 -28.09 3.06 2.89
N GLY A 400 -28.47 3.05 1.61
CA GLY A 400 -28.94 1.84 0.95
C GLY A 400 -27.83 0.80 0.76
N ALA A 401 -26.56 1.22 0.65
CA ALA A 401 -25.42 0.31 0.63
C ALA A 401 -25.20 -0.38 1.98
N ALA A 402 -25.20 0.39 3.08
CA ALA A 402 -25.06 -0.15 4.43
C ALA A 402 -26.15 -1.19 4.72
N ALA A 403 -27.42 -0.88 4.43
CA ALA A 403 -28.53 -1.81 4.62
C ALA A 403 -28.37 -3.13 3.84
N ALA A 404 -27.83 -3.07 2.62
CA ALA A 404 -27.58 -4.28 1.83
C ALA A 404 -26.43 -5.13 2.39
N TYR A 405 -25.36 -4.50 2.90
CA TYR A 405 -24.27 -5.23 3.56
C TYR A 405 -24.71 -5.83 4.91
N ASP A 406 -25.50 -5.10 5.70
CA ASP A 406 -26.07 -5.61 6.96
C ASP A 406 -26.94 -6.84 6.70
N LEU A 407 -27.82 -6.79 5.69
CA LEU A 407 -28.64 -7.93 5.29
C LEU A 407 -27.77 -9.11 4.80
N ALA A 408 -26.68 -8.85 4.09
CA ALA A 408 -25.72 -9.90 3.70
C ALA A 408 -25.08 -10.57 4.92
N LEU A 409 -24.83 -9.81 6.01
CA LEU A 409 -24.30 -10.32 7.27
C LEU A 409 -25.33 -11.06 8.12
N GLU A 410 -26.61 -10.67 8.07
CA GLU A 410 -27.69 -11.42 8.70
C GLU A 410 -27.78 -12.85 8.14
N HIS A 411 -27.65 -12.99 6.82
CA HIS A 411 -27.70 -14.29 6.15
C HIS A 411 -26.38 -15.06 6.18
N ARG A 412 -25.24 -14.35 6.28
CA ARG A 412 -23.92 -14.95 6.48
C ARG A 412 -23.14 -14.16 7.54
N PRO A 413 -23.28 -14.51 8.83
CA PRO A 413 -22.49 -13.90 9.89
C PRO A 413 -20.98 -14.04 9.62
N GLY A 414 -20.23 -12.96 9.82
CA GLY A 414 -18.80 -12.93 9.53
C GLY A 414 -18.45 -12.91 8.04
N PHE A 415 -19.37 -12.50 7.16
CA PHE A 415 -19.05 -12.37 5.74
C PHE A 415 -18.04 -11.23 5.50
N TYR A 416 -16.78 -11.63 5.32
CA TYR A 416 -15.62 -10.73 5.18
C TYR A 416 -15.88 -9.52 4.28
N TRP A 417 -16.34 -9.76 3.04
CA TRP A 417 -16.51 -8.70 2.05
C TRP A 417 -17.64 -7.72 2.40
N ALA A 418 -18.68 -8.16 3.13
CA ALA A 418 -19.74 -7.26 3.60
C ALA A 418 -19.26 -6.38 4.75
N LEU A 419 -18.46 -6.92 5.68
CA LEU A 419 -17.78 -6.14 6.72
C LEU A 419 -16.81 -5.11 6.11
N MET A 420 -16.05 -5.50 5.09
CA MET A 420 -15.22 -4.58 4.31
C MET A 420 -16.06 -3.46 3.65
N GLY A 421 -17.22 -3.82 3.07
CA GLY A 421 -18.17 -2.87 2.51
C GLY A 421 -18.69 -1.85 3.52
N LEU A 422 -19.10 -2.29 4.71
CA LEU A 422 -19.51 -1.42 5.82
C LEU A 422 -18.38 -0.52 6.31
N ALA A 423 -17.16 -1.05 6.41
CA ALA A 423 -15.99 -0.26 6.77
C ALA A 423 -15.72 0.86 5.75
N LEU A 424 -15.88 0.59 4.45
CA LEU A 424 -15.73 1.60 3.39
C LEU A 424 -16.83 2.66 3.47
N VAL A 425 -18.09 2.26 3.69
CA VAL A 425 -19.21 3.21 3.88
C VAL A 425 -18.96 4.11 5.09
N ALA A 426 -18.60 3.52 6.24
CA ALA A 426 -18.28 4.27 7.44
C ALA A 426 -17.11 5.25 7.22
N ARG A 427 -16.08 4.86 6.45
CA ARG A 427 -15.00 5.78 6.05
C ARG A 427 -15.50 6.93 5.18
N MET A 428 -16.34 6.67 4.19
CA MET A 428 -16.91 7.70 3.30
C MET A 428 -17.75 8.72 4.06
N GLU A 429 -18.42 8.28 5.13
CA GLU A 429 -19.20 9.14 6.03
C GLU A 429 -18.36 9.79 7.15
N GLY A 430 -17.06 9.51 7.21
CA GLY A 430 -16.15 10.04 8.24
C GLY A 430 -16.26 9.36 9.61
N ARG A 431 -17.03 8.27 9.73
CA ARG A 431 -17.23 7.46 10.96
C ARG A 431 -16.06 6.48 11.16
N ARG A 432 -14.87 7.01 11.46
CA ARG A 432 -13.60 6.25 11.52
C ARG A 432 -13.59 5.13 12.56
N ASP A 433 -14.19 5.32 13.73
CA ASP A 433 -14.19 4.32 14.80
C ASP A 433 -15.02 3.09 14.43
N GLU A 434 -16.18 3.32 13.80
CA GLU A 434 -17.03 2.25 13.27
C GLU A 434 -16.33 1.52 12.13
N ALA A 435 -15.67 2.25 11.23
CA ALA A 435 -14.87 1.63 10.16
C ALA A 435 -13.80 0.70 10.74
N ARG A 436 -13.10 1.13 11.80
CA ARG A 436 -12.11 0.30 12.49
C ARG A 436 -12.73 -0.95 13.10
N ALA A 437 -13.90 -0.82 13.73
CA ALA A 437 -14.62 -1.94 14.32
C ALA A 437 -15.00 -2.99 13.26
N PHE A 438 -15.55 -2.56 12.11
CA PHE A 438 -15.89 -3.47 11.02
C PHE A 438 -14.66 -4.14 10.41
N LEU A 439 -13.55 -3.41 10.22
CA LEU A 439 -12.30 -4.00 9.73
C LEU A 439 -11.72 -5.02 10.71
N SER A 440 -11.79 -4.76 12.03
CA SER A 440 -11.33 -5.72 13.04
C SER A 440 -12.18 -7.00 13.00
N GLN A 441 -13.49 -6.87 12.89
CA GLN A 441 -14.39 -8.03 12.70
C GLN A 441 -14.06 -8.79 11.40
N ALA A 442 -13.76 -8.10 10.30
CA ALA A 442 -13.38 -8.74 9.04
C ALA A 442 -12.06 -9.52 9.18
N ALA A 443 -11.06 -8.93 9.82
CA ALA A 443 -9.77 -9.57 10.08
C ALA A 443 -9.88 -10.81 10.99
N GLU A 444 -10.81 -10.80 11.95
CA GLU A 444 -11.12 -11.96 12.80
C GLU A 444 -11.88 -13.05 12.03
N ALA A 445 -12.81 -12.67 11.15
CA ALA A 445 -13.63 -13.61 10.40
C ALA A 445 -12.83 -14.41 9.35
N GLU A 446 -11.92 -13.76 8.61
CA GLU A 446 -11.04 -14.44 7.64
C GLU A 446 -9.57 -14.00 7.82
N PRO A 447 -8.82 -14.58 8.79
CA PRO A 447 -7.46 -14.15 9.12
C PRO A 447 -6.42 -14.34 8.00
N LEU A 448 -6.72 -15.21 7.01
CA LEU A 448 -5.85 -15.43 5.86
C LEU A 448 -6.00 -14.33 4.79
N GLU A 449 -7.10 -13.57 4.81
CA GLU A 449 -7.32 -12.44 3.89
C GLU A 449 -6.81 -11.13 4.51
N ALA A 450 -5.62 -10.72 4.07
CA ALA A 450 -4.87 -9.63 4.68
C ALA A 450 -5.51 -8.24 4.48
N GLN A 451 -6.44 -8.03 3.54
CA GLN A 451 -6.88 -6.67 3.17
C GLN A 451 -7.40 -5.85 4.36
N ALA A 452 -8.20 -6.45 5.25
CA ALA A 452 -8.70 -5.80 6.46
C ALA A 452 -7.56 -5.36 7.40
N GLN A 453 -6.55 -6.22 7.59
CA GLN A 453 -5.36 -5.92 8.40
C GLN A 453 -4.51 -4.82 7.75
N LEU A 454 -4.39 -4.82 6.41
CA LEU A 454 -3.69 -3.78 5.66
C LEU A 454 -4.38 -2.42 5.78
N GLU A 455 -5.72 -2.37 5.70
CA GLU A 455 -6.49 -1.14 5.92
C GLU A 455 -6.36 -0.64 7.37
N LEU A 456 -6.40 -1.53 8.36
CA LEU A 456 -6.18 -1.18 9.78
C LEU A 456 -4.76 -0.64 10.02
N ALA A 457 -3.76 -1.24 9.38
CA ALA A 457 -2.39 -0.74 9.41
C ALA A 457 -2.27 0.63 8.75
N ALA A 458 -2.91 0.83 7.59
CA ALA A 458 -2.94 2.11 6.90
C ALA A 458 -3.61 3.21 7.75
N MET A 459 -4.77 2.92 8.35
CA MET A 459 -5.45 3.86 9.26
C MET A 459 -4.59 4.19 10.47
N SER A 460 -3.97 3.19 11.10
CA SER A 460 -3.10 3.40 12.26
C SER A 460 -1.84 4.21 11.90
N ARG A 461 -1.29 4.00 10.70
CA ARG A 461 -0.18 4.79 10.15
C ARG A 461 -0.59 6.24 9.91
N GLU A 462 -1.79 6.48 9.36
CA GLU A 462 -2.34 7.82 9.17
C GLU A 462 -2.54 8.57 10.51
N ASP A 463 -2.91 7.85 11.56
CA ASP A 463 -3.05 8.39 12.92
C ASP A 463 -1.69 8.65 13.61
N GLY A 464 -0.56 8.24 12.98
CA GLY A 464 0.78 8.27 13.59
C GLY A 464 0.99 7.19 14.67
N ALA A 465 0.06 6.24 14.81
CA ALA A 465 0.16 5.11 15.73
C ALA A 465 0.97 3.96 15.10
N PHE A 466 2.26 4.21 14.84
CA PHE A 466 3.14 3.29 14.11
C PHE A 466 3.24 1.90 14.78
N GLU A 467 3.32 1.84 16.11
CA GLU A 467 3.29 0.57 16.87
C GLU A 467 2.00 -0.22 16.69
N ALA A 468 0.86 0.45 16.52
CA ALA A 468 -0.40 -0.22 16.22
C ALA A 468 -0.41 -0.73 14.76
N ALA A 469 0.09 0.08 13.82
CA ALA A 469 0.22 -0.33 12.42
C ALA A 469 1.13 -1.56 12.27
N GLN A 470 2.26 -1.58 12.96
CA GLN A 470 3.19 -2.69 12.96
C GLN A 470 2.57 -3.96 13.55
N ARG A 471 1.77 -3.85 14.62
CA ARG A 471 1.03 -4.99 15.18
C ARG A 471 0.03 -5.59 14.20
N TRP A 472 -0.70 -4.76 13.45
CA TRP A 472 -1.63 -5.24 12.42
C TRP A 472 -0.90 -6.00 11.30
N LEU A 473 0.24 -5.46 10.81
CA LEU A 473 1.05 -6.13 9.79
C LEU A 473 1.69 -7.42 10.30
N ALA A 474 2.21 -7.42 11.54
CA ALA A 474 2.80 -8.61 12.16
C ALA A 474 1.77 -9.72 12.42
N GLY A 475 0.50 -9.35 12.63
CA GLY A 475 -0.62 -10.27 12.78
C GLY A 475 -1.06 -10.96 11.48
N ILE A 476 -0.55 -10.55 10.31
CA ILE A 476 -0.80 -11.22 9.04
C ILE A 476 -0.10 -12.60 9.08
N PRO A 477 -0.81 -13.71 8.81
CA PRO A 477 -0.23 -15.06 8.81
C PRO A 477 0.97 -15.19 7.85
N GLU A 478 1.96 -16.00 8.25
CA GLU A 478 3.23 -16.16 7.50
C GLU A 478 3.02 -16.61 6.04
N ALA A 479 2.00 -17.43 5.78
CA ALA A 479 1.64 -17.87 4.43
C ALA A 479 1.23 -16.69 3.52
N THR A 480 0.57 -15.68 4.09
CA THR A 480 0.04 -14.50 3.37
C THR A 480 1.07 -13.36 3.31
N ARG A 481 2.00 -13.29 4.28
CA ARG A 481 3.03 -12.23 4.38
C ARG A 481 3.95 -12.15 3.15
N ARG A 482 4.06 -13.23 2.36
CA ARG A 482 4.83 -13.25 1.11
C ARG A 482 4.19 -12.47 -0.04
N ARG A 483 2.93 -12.04 0.06
CA ARG A 483 2.28 -11.22 -0.97
C ARG A 483 2.95 -9.86 -1.10
N ALA A 484 2.98 -9.32 -2.31
CA ALA A 484 3.64 -8.05 -2.61
C ALA A 484 2.94 -6.84 -1.97
N ASP A 485 1.62 -6.88 -1.78
CA ASP A 485 0.84 -5.81 -1.13
C ASP A 485 1.14 -5.66 0.36
N VAL A 486 1.40 -6.77 1.06
CA VAL A 486 1.87 -6.74 2.46
C VAL A 486 3.23 -6.04 2.54
N GLY A 487 4.17 -6.40 1.67
CA GLY A 487 5.48 -5.74 1.60
C GLY A 487 5.40 -4.25 1.23
N VAL A 488 4.45 -3.86 0.38
CA VAL A 488 4.18 -2.44 0.07
C VAL A 488 3.62 -1.70 1.29
N ALA A 489 2.70 -2.31 2.05
CA ALA A 489 2.18 -1.70 3.27
C ALA A 489 3.26 -1.54 4.35
N GLU A 490 4.13 -2.53 4.53
CA GLU A 490 5.33 -2.44 5.38
C GLU A 490 6.25 -1.29 4.92
N ALA A 491 6.50 -1.18 3.61
CA ALA A 491 7.31 -0.11 3.06
C ALA A 491 6.70 1.28 3.32
N HIS A 492 5.39 1.43 3.16
CA HIS A 492 4.69 2.68 3.50
C HIS A 492 4.74 3.02 4.99
N LEU A 493 4.69 2.02 5.88
CA LEU A 493 4.87 2.23 7.33
C LEU A 493 6.28 2.73 7.64
N LEU A 494 7.31 2.03 7.14
CA LEU A 494 8.71 2.43 7.28
C LEU A 494 8.98 3.84 6.74
N ARG A 495 8.35 4.17 5.60
CA ARG A 495 8.39 5.52 5.00
C ARG A 495 7.80 6.56 5.95
N ALA A 496 6.65 6.27 6.57
CA ALA A 496 6.00 7.18 7.52
C ALA A 496 6.81 7.38 8.80
N GLU A 497 7.53 6.37 9.26
CA GLU A 497 8.50 6.44 10.38
C GLU A 497 9.78 7.22 10.02
N GLY A 498 10.00 7.54 8.74
CA GLY A 498 11.23 8.18 8.26
C GLY A 498 12.42 7.23 8.08
N ARG A 499 12.18 5.91 8.06
CA ARG A 499 13.19 4.86 7.83
C ARG A 499 13.37 4.59 6.34
N TRP A 500 13.83 5.62 5.62
CA TRP A 500 13.85 5.67 4.15
C TRP A 500 14.60 4.50 3.50
N ALA A 501 15.77 4.11 4.03
CA ALA A 501 16.56 3.02 3.47
C ALA A 501 15.86 1.66 3.57
N GLU A 502 15.18 1.42 4.70
CA GLU A 502 14.45 0.17 4.94
C GLU A 502 13.15 0.14 4.11
N ALA A 503 12.45 1.27 4.02
CA ALA A 503 11.29 1.43 3.14
C ALA A 503 11.65 1.14 1.68
N ALA A 504 12.75 1.72 1.19
CA ALA A 504 13.23 1.50 -0.17
C ALA A 504 13.55 0.02 -0.44
N GLY A 505 14.23 -0.65 0.49
CA GLY A 505 14.49 -2.09 0.41
C GLY A 505 13.21 -2.93 0.39
N ALA A 506 12.20 -2.56 1.17
CA ALA A 506 10.90 -3.25 1.18
C ALA A 506 10.15 -3.07 -0.16
N PHE A 507 10.18 -1.87 -0.77
CA PHE A 507 9.62 -1.62 -2.10
C PHE A 507 10.35 -2.39 -3.21
N GLU A 508 11.69 -2.50 -3.15
CA GLU A 508 12.47 -3.32 -4.07
C GLU A 508 12.09 -4.81 -3.96
N ALA A 509 11.99 -5.32 -2.73
CA ALA A 509 11.59 -6.69 -2.46
C ALA A 509 10.15 -6.98 -2.92
N ALA A 510 9.24 -6.01 -2.78
CA ALA A 510 7.89 -6.12 -3.32
C ALA A 510 7.88 -6.21 -4.86
N ALA A 511 8.69 -5.40 -5.55
CA ALA A 511 8.86 -5.48 -7.01
C ALA A 511 9.47 -6.82 -7.46
N GLU A 512 10.40 -7.39 -6.69
CA GLU A 512 11.02 -8.68 -7.01
C GLU A 512 10.04 -9.86 -6.90
N ARG A 513 9.13 -9.80 -5.92
CA ARG A 513 8.12 -10.85 -5.71
C ARG A 513 7.05 -10.86 -6.79
N GLN A 514 6.76 -9.71 -7.40
CA GLN A 514 5.76 -9.60 -8.46
C GLN A 514 6.29 -8.71 -9.59
N ALA A 515 6.79 -9.36 -10.64
CA ALA A 515 7.34 -8.68 -11.82
C ALA A 515 6.32 -7.75 -12.54
N ALA A 516 5.02 -7.86 -12.25
CA ALA A 516 4.00 -6.94 -12.75
C ALA A 516 3.87 -5.64 -11.95
N ARG A 517 4.51 -5.53 -10.77
CA ARG A 517 4.51 -4.33 -9.91
C ARG A 517 5.80 -3.52 -10.00
N VAL A 518 6.34 -3.41 -11.21
CA VAL A 518 7.60 -2.67 -11.44
C VAL A 518 7.52 -1.20 -11.03
N GLU A 519 6.32 -0.63 -10.90
CA GLU A 519 6.08 0.72 -10.42
C GLU A 519 6.56 0.97 -8.99
N THR A 520 6.61 -0.04 -8.11
CA THR A 520 7.15 0.14 -6.74
C THR A 520 8.65 0.46 -6.75
N LEU A 521 9.35 0.26 -7.88
CA LEU A 521 10.74 0.71 -8.04
C LEU A 521 10.86 2.24 -8.09
N VAL A 522 9.80 2.94 -8.49
CA VAL A 522 9.76 4.40 -8.39
C VAL A 522 9.75 4.82 -6.93
N ASP A 523 8.87 4.20 -6.13
CA ASP A 523 8.80 4.41 -4.69
C ASP A 523 10.13 4.10 -4.00
N ALA A 524 10.77 2.99 -4.36
CA ALA A 524 12.10 2.66 -3.88
C ALA A 524 13.15 3.70 -4.27
N ALA A 525 13.12 4.20 -5.51
CA ALA A 525 14.07 5.19 -5.99
C ALA A 525 13.95 6.52 -5.23
N GLU A 526 12.72 6.98 -4.98
CA GLU A 526 12.49 8.19 -4.19
C GLU A 526 13.00 8.03 -2.75
N ASP A 527 12.74 6.89 -2.11
CA ASP A 527 13.17 6.66 -0.74
C ASP A 527 14.68 6.43 -0.63
N TRP A 528 15.32 5.81 -1.63
CA TRP A 528 16.79 5.78 -1.71
C TRP A 528 17.39 7.16 -1.85
N MET A 529 16.75 8.05 -2.61
CA MET A 529 17.19 9.44 -2.74
C MET A 529 17.07 10.19 -1.40
N ARG A 530 15.97 10.00 -0.65
CA ARG A 530 15.79 10.53 0.71
C ARG A 530 16.78 9.93 1.72
N ALA A 531 17.16 8.66 1.55
CA ALA A 531 18.21 8.00 2.32
C ALA A 531 19.64 8.44 1.93
N GLY A 532 19.77 9.26 0.88
CA GLY A 532 21.05 9.73 0.36
C GLY A 532 21.84 8.71 -0.47
N GLN A 533 21.22 7.61 -0.92
CA GLN A 533 21.83 6.56 -1.74
C GLN A 533 21.45 6.70 -3.22
N ASP A 534 21.84 7.81 -3.86
CA ASP A 534 21.44 8.14 -5.24
C ASP A 534 21.83 7.06 -6.26
N GLY A 535 22.96 6.37 -6.06
CA GLY A 535 23.36 5.27 -6.94
C GLY A 535 22.37 4.11 -6.95
N ARG A 536 21.74 3.80 -5.81
CA ARG A 536 20.66 2.80 -5.74
C ARG A 536 19.36 3.33 -6.31
N ALA A 537 19.07 4.61 -6.12
CA ALA A 537 17.91 5.26 -6.73
C ALA A 537 17.98 5.16 -8.28
N GLU A 538 19.14 5.48 -8.87
CA GLU A 538 19.35 5.31 -10.32
C GLU A 538 19.28 3.86 -10.75
N ALA A 539 19.81 2.93 -9.96
CA ALA A 539 19.72 1.50 -10.28
C ALA A 539 18.26 1.02 -10.33
N CYS A 540 17.40 1.48 -9.43
CA CYS A 540 15.97 1.18 -9.42
C CYS A 540 15.28 1.71 -10.68
N LEU A 541 15.50 2.98 -11.03
CA LEU A 541 14.93 3.58 -12.24
C LEU A 541 15.46 2.91 -13.52
N ALA A 542 16.75 2.58 -13.59
CA ALA A 542 17.35 1.87 -14.72
C ALA A 542 16.84 0.42 -14.84
N ARG A 543 16.48 -0.23 -13.74
CA ARG A 543 15.84 -1.55 -13.75
C ARG A 543 14.43 -1.44 -14.34
N LEU A 544 13.65 -0.45 -13.89
CA LEU A 544 12.32 -0.17 -14.45
C LEU A 544 12.38 0.22 -15.93
N GLU A 545 13.34 1.05 -16.33
CA GLU A 545 13.53 1.48 -17.72
C GLU A 545 13.87 0.32 -18.66
N ARG A 546 14.71 -0.61 -18.23
CA ARG A 546 15.01 -1.83 -19.00
C ARG A 546 13.79 -2.74 -19.15
N ALA A 547 12.93 -2.80 -18.13
CA ALA A 547 11.73 -3.63 -18.15
C ALA A 547 10.58 -2.98 -18.95
N ALA A 548 10.38 -1.67 -18.80
CA ALA A 548 9.28 -0.91 -19.37
C ALA A 548 9.68 0.58 -19.57
N PRO A 549 10.35 0.92 -20.68
CA PRO A 549 10.95 2.25 -20.89
C PRO A 549 9.92 3.38 -21.01
N ASN A 550 8.70 3.09 -21.45
CA ASN A 550 7.60 4.05 -21.56
C ASN A 550 6.57 3.89 -20.43
N HIS A 551 6.92 3.24 -19.31
CA HIS A 551 6.00 3.06 -18.20
C HIS A 551 5.58 4.42 -17.61
N PRO A 552 4.28 4.72 -17.46
CA PRO A 552 3.82 6.02 -16.98
C PRO A 552 4.41 6.44 -15.63
N ALA A 553 4.58 5.51 -14.69
CA ALA A 553 5.22 5.79 -13.41
C ALA A 553 6.69 6.20 -13.54
N LEU A 554 7.44 5.60 -14.49
CA LEU A 554 8.83 5.97 -14.76
C LEU A 554 8.92 7.39 -15.34
N LEU A 555 8.05 7.69 -16.30
CA LEU A 555 7.98 9.01 -16.93
C LEU A 555 7.61 10.09 -15.91
N ASP A 556 6.61 9.84 -15.05
CA ASP A 556 6.23 10.73 -13.95
C ASP A 556 7.40 10.97 -12.97
N ALA A 557 8.15 9.91 -12.61
CA ALA A 557 9.33 10.03 -11.75
C ALA A 557 10.45 10.85 -12.41
N ARG A 558 10.74 10.61 -13.69
CA ARG A 558 11.73 11.38 -14.47
C ARG A 558 11.29 12.84 -14.62
N ALA A 559 10.00 13.10 -14.82
CA ALA A 559 9.43 14.44 -14.90
C ALA A 559 9.61 15.22 -13.58
N ARG A 560 9.35 14.60 -12.42
CA ARG A 560 9.63 15.20 -11.11
C ARG A 560 11.11 15.49 -10.90
N ARG A 561 12.01 14.65 -11.41
CA ARG A 561 13.46 14.92 -11.37
C ARG A 561 13.85 16.07 -12.30
N ALA A 562 13.24 16.17 -13.47
CA ALA A 562 13.39 17.32 -14.36
C ALA A 562 12.90 18.62 -13.70
N LEU A 563 11.78 18.59 -12.96
CA LEU A 563 11.35 19.72 -12.12
C LEU A 563 12.40 20.08 -11.06
N ILE A 564 12.99 19.10 -10.37
CA ILE A 564 14.07 19.37 -9.40
C ILE A 564 15.28 19.99 -10.12
N LEU A 565 15.59 19.58 -11.35
CA LEU A 565 16.67 20.18 -12.15
C LEU A 565 16.29 21.54 -12.75
N ASP A 566 15.04 21.96 -12.58
CA ASP A 566 14.39 23.10 -13.25
C ASP A 566 14.44 23.03 -14.79
N ASP A 567 14.51 21.83 -15.35
CA ASP A 567 14.26 21.59 -16.78
C ASP A 567 12.75 21.47 -17.00
N LEU A 568 12.08 22.62 -16.97
CA LEU A 568 10.63 22.71 -16.99
C LEU A 568 10.03 22.20 -18.31
N THR A 569 10.74 22.39 -19.42
CA THR A 569 10.33 21.89 -20.74
C THR A 569 10.35 20.37 -20.78
N ALA A 570 11.44 19.73 -20.35
CA ALA A 570 11.51 18.28 -20.28
C ALA A 570 10.52 17.72 -19.24
N ALA A 571 10.34 18.40 -18.11
CA ALA A 571 9.35 18.01 -17.10
C ALA A 571 7.93 17.98 -17.69
N ARG A 572 7.52 19.03 -18.41
CA ARG A 572 6.22 19.12 -19.06
C ARG A 572 6.02 18.00 -20.08
N ASP A 573 6.98 17.78 -21.00
CA ASP A 573 6.91 16.70 -22.00
C ASP A 573 6.75 15.32 -21.35
N LEU A 574 7.56 15.04 -20.32
CA LEU A 574 7.51 13.75 -19.62
C LEU A 574 6.19 13.56 -18.86
N PHE A 575 5.65 14.61 -18.23
CA PHE A 575 4.34 14.55 -17.59
C PHE A 575 3.21 14.35 -18.61
N ASP A 576 3.24 15.05 -19.75
CA ASP A 576 2.25 14.89 -20.81
C ASP A 576 2.27 13.46 -21.38
N ARG A 577 3.47 12.89 -21.58
CA ARG A 577 3.62 11.48 -22.00
C ARG A 577 3.18 10.49 -20.92
N ALA A 578 3.45 10.78 -19.64
CA ALA A 578 2.98 9.95 -18.53
C ALA A 578 1.44 9.96 -18.45
N ALA A 579 0.82 11.13 -18.60
CA ALA A 579 -0.63 11.31 -18.62
C ALA A 579 -1.27 10.65 -19.86
N ALA A 580 -0.61 10.67 -21.02
CA ALA A 580 -1.08 9.97 -22.21
C ALA A 580 -1.00 8.44 -22.05
N GLY A 581 0.05 7.93 -21.40
CA GLY A 581 0.23 6.50 -21.16
C GLY A 581 -0.65 5.94 -20.03
N ASP A 582 -0.98 6.75 -19.02
CA ASP A 582 -1.95 6.44 -17.98
C ASP A 582 -2.86 7.67 -17.72
N PRO A 583 -3.97 7.78 -18.45
CA PRO A 583 -4.91 8.89 -18.31
C PRO A 583 -5.62 8.97 -16.95
N THR A 584 -5.43 8.00 -16.05
CA THR A 584 -5.99 8.00 -14.69
C THR A 584 -5.02 8.55 -13.64
N ARG A 585 -3.74 8.74 -14.01
CA ARG A 585 -2.68 9.24 -13.14
C ARG A 585 -2.77 10.74 -12.91
N LEU A 586 -3.53 11.15 -11.89
CA LEU A 586 -3.71 12.55 -11.52
C LEU A 586 -2.37 13.30 -11.31
N SER A 587 -1.36 12.64 -10.74
CA SER A 587 -0.07 13.27 -10.46
C SER A 587 0.64 13.83 -11.70
N ALA A 588 0.48 13.17 -12.85
CA ALA A 588 1.12 13.61 -14.09
C ALA A 588 0.48 14.91 -14.59
N TRP A 589 -0.86 14.99 -14.53
CA TRP A 589 -1.59 16.20 -14.90
C TRP A 589 -1.25 17.39 -14.00
N LEU A 590 -1.22 17.17 -12.68
CA LEU A 590 -0.85 18.21 -11.71
C LEU A 590 0.63 18.63 -11.86
N GLY A 591 1.51 17.67 -12.17
CA GLY A 591 2.92 17.92 -12.46
C GLY A 591 3.11 18.80 -13.69
N ALA A 592 2.38 18.53 -14.77
CA ALA A 592 2.39 19.36 -15.97
C ALA A 592 1.87 20.78 -15.71
N ALA A 593 0.77 20.93 -14.98
CA ALA A 593 0.25 22.25 -14.59
C ALA A 593 1.27 23.03 -13.74
N ARG A 594 1.96 22.35 -12.82
CA ARG A 594 3.04 22.95 -12.04
C ARG A 594 4.22 23.38 -12.92
N ALA A 595 4.62 22.56 -13.90
CA ALA A 595 5.69 22.90 -14.84
C ALA A 595 5.34 24.13 -15.70
N GLU A 596 4.10 24.24 -16.16
CA GLU A 596 3.57 25.40 -16.90
C GLU A 596 3.62 26.67 -16.03
N ALA A 597 3.11 26.60 -14.80
CA ALA A 597 3.14 27.73 -13.88
C ALA A 597 4.57 28.21 -13.56
N LEU A 598 5.48 27.28 -13.28
CA LEU A 598 6.90 27.59 -13.02
C LEU A 598 7.63 28.17 -14.25
N SER A 599 7.12 27.92 -15.45
CA SER A 599 7.62 28.50 -16.71
C SER A 599 7.08 29.91 -16.97
N GLY A 600 6.19 30.42 -16.10
CA GLY A 600 5.50 31.69 -16.29
C GLY A 600 4.17 31.59 -17.05
N GLU A 601 3.79 30.39 -17.50
CA GLU A 601 2.51 30.14 -18.22
C GLU A 601 1.36 29.86 -17.23
N VAL A 602 1.14 30.77 -16.27
CA VAL A 602 0.16 30.58 -15.18
C VAL A 602 -1.28 30.36 -15.71
N GLU A 603 -1.70 31.12 -16.72
CA GLU A 603 -3.02 30.96 -17.33
C GLU A 603 -3.19 29.59 -17.99
N ALA A 604 -2.13 29.05 -18.62
CA ALA A 604 -2.15 27.70 -19.18
C ALA A 604 -2.28 26.65 -18.07
N ALA A 605 -1.60 26.85 -16.94
CA ALA A 605 -1.73 25.98 -15.78
C ALA A 605 -3.16 25.96 -15.22
N PHE A 606 -3.83 27.11 -15.11
CA PHE A 606 -5.24 27.17 -14.67
C PHE A 606 -6.18 26.48 -15.68
N LEU A 607 -6.01 26.73 -16.97
CA LEU A 607 -6.80 26.06 -18.02
C LEU A 607 -6.60 24.54 -18.00
N ARG A 608 -5.37 24.07 -17.74
CA ARG A 608 -5.10 22.65 -17.57
C ARG A 608 -5.83 22.10 -16.33
N LEU A 609 -5.80 22.80 -15.21
CA LEU A 609 -6.53 22.41 -13.99
C LEU A 609 -8.05 22.33 -14.24
N ASP A 610 -8.62 23.25 -15.01
CA ASP A 610 -10.03 23.17 -15.43
C ASP A 610 -10.31 21.89 -16.22
N GLY A 611 -9.41 21.51 -17.13
CA GLY A 611 -9.47 20.25 -17.87
C GLY A 611 -9.36 19.00 -16.97
N VAL A 612 -8.54 19.08 -15.91
CA VAL A 612 -8.41 18.02 -14.90
C VAL A 612 -9.71 17.90 -14.09
N ASP A 613 -10.28 19.01 -13.62
CA ASP A 613 -11.55 19.01 -12.88
C ASP A 613 -12.71 18.47 -13.75
N ALA A 614 -12.75 18.83 -15.04
CA ALA A 614 -13.74 18.30 -15.99
C ALA A 614 -13.61 16.77 -16.19
N ARG A 615 -12.38 16.23 -16.08
CA ARG A 615 -12.10 14.81 -16.28
C ARG A 615 -12.30 13.97 -15.02
N PHE A 616 -11.80 14.44 -13.89
CA PHE A 616 -11.73 13.68 -12.63
C PHE A 616 -12.83 14.05 -11.63
N GLY A 617 -13.64 15.05 -11.94
CA GLY A 617 -14.52 15.73 -10.99
C GLY A 617 -13.72 16.68 -10.08
N SER A 618 -14.42 17.40 -9.21
CA SER A 618 -13.76 18.25 -8.19
C SER A 618 -12.88 17.40 -7.27
N ARG A 619 -11.60 17.75 -7.16
CA ARG A 619 -10.63 17.05 -6.30
C ARG A 619 -9.97 18.01 -5.30
N PRO A 620 -9.62 17.55 -4.08
CA PRO A 620 -8.89 18.38 -3.15
C PRO A 620 -7.48 18.73 -3.64
N GLU A 621 -6.82 17.86 -4.42
CA GLU A 621 -5.47 18.08 -4.94
C GLU A 621 -5.41 19.15 -6.03
N THR A 622 -6.44 19.23 -6.90
CA THR A 622 -6.55 20.29 -7.91
C THR A 622 -6.82 21.64 -7.24
N ALA A 623 -7.76 21.67 -6.28
CA ALA A 623 -8.06 22.87 -5.51
C ALA A 623 -6.84 23.36 -4.70
N SER A 624 -6.09 22.44 -4.09
CA SER A 624 -4.87 22.75 -3.34
C SER A 624 -3.79 23.38 -4.22
N LEU A 625 -3.50 22.80 -5.39
CA LEU A 625 -2.56 23.38 -6.34
C LEU A 625 -3.04 24.74 -6.86
N ARG A 626 -4.34 24.87 -7.16
CA ARG A 626 -4.93 26.14 -7.62
C ARG A 626 -4.77 27.24 -6.57
N ALA A 627 -5.08 26.95 -5.31
CA ALA A 627 -4.90 27.88 -4.20
C ALA A 627 -3.44 28.28 -4.01
N ASP A 628 -2.50 27.32 -4.12
CA ASP A 628 -1.07 27.62 -4.08
C ASP A 628 -0.63 28.54 -5.21
N LEU A 629 -1.09 28.32 -6.44
CA LEU A 629 -0.77 29.16 -7.60
C LEU A 629 -1.37 30.57 -7.47
N LEU A 630 -2.61 30.67 -6.98
CA LEU A 630 -3.23 31.97 -6.69
C LEU A 630 -2.43 32.73 -5.64
N ARG A 631 -2.04 32.08 -4.54
CA ARG A 631 -1.20 32.69 -3.50
C ARG A 631 0.16 33.12 -4.04
N GLN A 632 0.82 32.26 -4.80
CA GLN A 632 2.13 32.54 -5.38
C GLN A 632 2.11 33.67 -6.42
N THR A 633 0.97 33.92 -7.05
CA THR A 633 0.78 35.06 -7.98
C THR A 633 0.18 36.29 -7.33
N GLY A 634 0.10 36.31 -5.99
CA GLY A 634 -0.40 37.46 -5.23
C GLY A 634 -1.91 37.64 -5.27
N GLN A 635 -2.69 36.59 -5.55
CA GLN A 635 -4.15 36.59 -5.57
C GLN A 635 -4.72 36.00 -4.28
N SER A 636 -4.35 36.56 -3.13
CA SER A 636 -4.66 35.99 -1.81
C SER A 636 -6.16 35.86 -1.53
N GLU A 637 -6.98 36.82 -1.95
CA GLU A 637 -8.44 36.74 -1.78
C GLU A 637 -9.05 35.59 -2.59
N ALA A 638 -8.61 35.43 -3.84
CA ALA A 638 -9.06 34.32 -4.68
C ALA A 638 -8.58 32.96 -4.12
N ALA A 639 -7.35 32.89 -3.60
CA ALA A 639 -6.85 31.70 -2.92
C ALA A 639 -7.71 31.34 -1.70
N ARG A 640 -8.08 32.33 -0.88
CA ARG A 640 -8.94 32.15 0.30
C ARG A 640 -10.34 31.67 -0.09
N ALA A 641 -10.95 32.27 -1.11
CA ALA A 641 -12.26 31.86 -1.62
C ALA A 641 -12.23 30.42 -2.15
N MET A 642 -11.20 30.06 -2.93
CA MET A 642 -10.99 28.71 -3.44
C MET A 642 -10.81 27.69 -2.31
N LEU A 643 -10.03 28.01 -1.28
CA LEU A 643 -9.83 27.13 -0.12
C LEU A 643 -11.11 26.95 0.70
N GLY A 644 -11.92 28.01 0.84
CA GLY A 644 -13.23 27.93 1.48
C GLY A 644 -14.17 26.97 0.75
N GLU A 645 -14.35 27.20 -0.55
CA GLU A 645 -15.19 26.37 -1.40
C GLU A 645 -14.71 24.91 -1.44
N ALA A 646 -13.39 24.68 -1.53
CA ALA A 646 -12.81 23.35 -1.52
C ALA A 646 -13.02 22.62 -0.19
N ARG A 647 -12.97 23.32 0.95
CA ARG A 647 -13.25 22.75 2.27
C ARG A 647 -14.72 22.38 2.42
N ASP A 648 -15.63 23.19 1.88
CA ASP A 648 -17.06 22.90 1.92
C ASP A 648 -17.40 21.66 1.08
N ARG A 649 -16.74 21.48 -0.08
CA ARG A 649 -16.89 20.28 -0.91
C ARG A 649 -16.18 19.05 -0.35
N HIS A 650 -15.02 19.24 0.30
CA HIS A 650 -14.14 18.17 0.78
C HIS A 650 -13.83 18.32 2.28
N PRO A 651 -14.84 18.31 3.17
CA PRO A 651 -14.65 18.60 4.59
C PRO A 651 -13.73 17.59 5.30
N GLY A 652 -13.61 16.37 4.73
CA GLY A 652 -12.75 15.28 5.16
C GLY A 652 -11.24 15.46 4.93
N HIS A 653 -10.80 16.48 4.17
CA HIS A 653 -9.42 16.56 3.69
C HIS A 653 -8.54 17.52 4.53
N ALA A 654 -7.75 16.97 5.46
CA ALA A 654 -6.96 17.74 6.44
C ALA A 654 -5.99 18.77 5.84
N HIS A 655 -5.40 18.50 4.66
CA HIS A 655 -4.45 19.44 4.04
C HIS A 655 -5.13 20.74 3.56
N LEU A 656 -6.39 20.69 3.13
CA LEU A 656 -7.13 21.90 2.74
C LEU A 656 -7.39 22.80 3.96
N TRP A 657 -7.69 22.18 5.11
CA TRP A 657 -7.80 22.89 6.38
C TRP A 657 -6.47 23.51 6.80
N GLN A 658 -5.36 22.78 6.69
CA GLN A 658 -4.02 23.32 6.95
C GLN A 658 -3.75 24.54 6.05
N GLN A 659 -3.93 24.44 4.73
CA GLN A 659 -3.67 25.55 3.80
C GLN A 659 -4.54 26.77 4.14
N ALA A 660 -5.83 26.57 4.42
CA ALA A 660 -6.72 27.66 4.81
C ALA A 660 -6.27 28.36 6.10
N LEU A 661 -5.81 27.60 7.11
CA LEU A 661 -5.34 28.18 8.36
C LEU A 661 -3.99 28.88 8.21
N VAL A 662 -3.07 28.34 7.39
CA VAL A 662 -1.80 29.02 7.06
C VAL A 662 -2.07 30.35 6.36
N GLU A 663 -3.00 30.38 5.40
CA GLU A 663 -3.42 31.62 4.73
C GLU A 663 -3.96 32.65 5.75
N ARG A 664 -4.75 32.19 6.74
CA ARG A 664 -5.25 33.06 7.81
C ARG A 664 -4.15 33.57 8.75
N VAL A 665 -3.12 32.77 9.03
CA VAL A 665 -1.92 33.23 9.76
C VAL A 665 -1.20 34.30 8.94
N GLU A 666 -0.99 34.09 7.63
CA GLU A 666 -0.35 35.06 6.73
C GLU A 666 -1.16 36.37 6.61
N ALA A 667 -2.49 36.28 6.72
CA ALA A 667 -3.40 37.43 6.72
C ALA A 667 -3.52 38.15 8.08
N GLY A 668 -2.90 37.63 9.14
CA GLY A 668 -2.99 38.19 10.50
C GLY A 668 -4.31 37.90 11.23
N ALA A 669 -5.14 36.97 10.72
CA ALA A 669 -6.41 36.59 11.33
C ALA A 669 -6.22 35.59 12.51
N PHE A 670 -5.37 35.96 13.47
CA PHE A 670 -4.90 35.06 14.53
C PHE A 670 -6.02 34.49 15.40
N ALA A 671 -7.03 35.30 15.74
CA ALA A 671 -8.16 34.87 16.55
C ALA A 671 -9.00 33.76 15.87
N GLU A 672 -9.15 33.83 14.53
CA GLU A 672 -9.85 32.78 13.77
C GLU A 672 -9.05 31.47 13.78
N VAL A 673 -7.72 31.56 13.70
CA VAL A 673 -6.83 30.39 13.74
C VAL A 673 -6.83 29.75 15.13
N GLU A 674 -6.74 30.56 16.19
CA GLU A 674 -6.81 30.12 17.59
C GLU A 674 -8.14 29.39 17.88
N ALA A 675 -9.26 29.94 17.41
CA ALA A 675 -10.58 29.29 17.52
C ALA A 675 -10.62 27.94 16.79
N ALA A 676 -10.11 27.89 15.55
CA ALA A 676 -10.09 26.67 14.75
C ALA A 676 -9.14 25.59 15.29
N LEU A 677 -8.05 25.97 15.98
CA LEU A 677 -7.15 25.03 16.66
C LEU A 677 -7.74 24.51 17.97
N SER A 678 -8.55 25.32 18.65
CA SER A 678 -9.22 24.95 19.91
C SER A 678 -10.36 23.95 19.67
N ASP A 679 -11.13 24.15 18.60
CA ASP A 679 -12.20 23.22 18.19
C ASP A 679 -12.04 22.79 16.72
N PRO A 680 -11.10 21.88 16.43
CA PRO A 680 -10.79 21.51 15.05
C PRO A 680 -11.93 20.67 14.44
N PRO A 681 -12.25 20.88 13.15
CA PRO A 681 -13.16 20.00 12.42
C PRO A 681 -12.71 18.53 12.51
N PRO A 682 -13.61 17.53 12.46
CA PRO A 682 -13.26 16.13 12.66
C PRO A 682 -12.06 15.63 11.85
N ALA A 683 -11.98 16.01 10.57
CA ALA A 683 -10.87 15.68 9.67
C ALA A 683 -9.53 16.26 10.14
N PHE A 684 -9.52 17.51 10.58
CA PHE A 684 -8.33 18.19 11.08
C PHE A 684 -7.99 17.76 12.52
N ARG A 685 -8.98 17.29 13.30
CA ARG A 685 -8.83 16.71 14.65
C ARG A 685 -8.14 15.34 14.64
N ALA A 686 -8.21 14.60 13.54
CA ALA A 686 -7.44 13.37 13.38
C ALA A 686 -5.95 13.62 13.07
N ASP A 687 -5.62 14.66 12.29
CA ASP A 687 -4.24 14.93 11.84
C ASP A 687 -3.46 15.85 12.81
N ALA A 688 -2.95 15.27 13.90
CA ALA A 688 -2.21 16.02 14.91
C ALA A 688 -0.93 16.68 14.37
N GLY A 689 -0.26 16.06 13.38
CA GLY A 689 0.98 16.60 12.81
C GLY A 689 0.76 17.95 12.14
N ARG A 690 -0.28 18.06 11.29
CA ARG A 690 -0.63 19.32 10.62
C ARG A 690 -1.17 20.37 11.58
N ARG A 691 -1.90 19.97 12.62
CA ARG A 691 -2.37 20.90 13.67
C ARG A 691 -1.19 21.55 14.40
N HIS A 692 -0.25 20.74 14.88
CA HIS A 692 0.95 21.23 15.55
C HIS A 692 1.78 22.14 14.63
N PHE A 693 1.83 21.82 13.33
CA PHE A 693 2.50 22.70 12.37
C PHE A 693 1.83 24.09 12.26
N VAL A 694 0.49 24.15 12.17
CA VAL A 694 -0.23 25.44 12.18
C VAL A 694 -0.04 26.16 13.51
N GLY A 695 -0.07 25.45 14.64
CA GLY A 695 0.24 26.01 15.96
C GLY A 695 1.65 26.63 16.03
N SER A 696 2.64 25.96 15.45
CA SER A 696 4.02 26.46 15.36
C SER A 696 4.12 27.75 14.53
N LEU A 697 3.40 27.81 13.41
CA LEU A 697 3.34 29.01 12.57
C LEU A 697 2.63 30.18 13.27
N LEU A 698 1.52 29.91 13.96
CA LEU A 698 0.78 30.91 14.74
C LEU A 698 1.66 31.47 15.86
N ALA A 699 2.33 30.62 16.62
CA ALA A 699 3.26 31.03 17.68
C ALA A 699 4.42 31.86 17.12
N SER A 700 4.99 31.44 15.97
CA SER A 700 6.03 32.22 15.28
C SER A 700 5.53 33.60 14.85
N ALA A 701 4.32 33.69 14.29
CA ALA A 701 3.72 34.95 13.86
C ALA A 701 3.40 35.90 15.05
N ARG A 702 3.21 35.34 16.25
CA ARG A 702 3.06 36.06 17.52
C ARG A 702 4.41 36.35 18.21
N TRP A 703 5.54 36.01 17.58
CA TRP A 703 6.87 36.16 18.14
C TRP A 703 7.07 35.37 19.44
N ASP A 704 6.34 34.27 19.67
CA ASP A 704 6.55 33.31 20.76
C ASP A 704 7.33 32.09 20.22
N PHE A 705 8.65 32.22 20.22
CA PHE A 705 9.53 31.19 19.66
C PHE A 705 9.63 29.94 20.53
N GLU A 706 9.38 30.06 21.84
CA GLU A 706 9.40 28.89 22.73
C GLU A 706 8.19 28.00 22.41
N ALA A 707 6.99 28.58 22.31
CA ALA A 707 5.81 27.86 21.86
C ALA A 707 5.96 27.33 20.43
N ALA A 708 6.53 28.12 19.52
CA ALA A 708 6.74 27.71 18.15
C ALA A 708 7.66 26.49 18.03
N VAL A 709 8.73 26.41 18.83
CA VAL A 709 9.63 25.25 18.88
C VAL A 709 8.91 24.03 19.44
N ARG A 710 8.17 24.15 20.56
CA ARG A 710 7.43 23.02 21.15
C ARG A 710 6.42 22.42 20.17
N GLU A 711 5.61 23.26 19.53
CA GLU A 711 4.65 22.84 18.52
C GLU A 711 5.35 22.28 17.27
N GLY A 712 6.45 22.89 16.84
CA GLY A 712 7.22 22.44 15.68
C GLY A 712 7.87 21.07 15.89
N GLU A 713 8.43 20.78 17.06
CA GLU A 713 8.96 19.46 17.42
C GLU A 713 7.85 18.40 17.43
N ALA A 714 6.67 18.73 17.98
CA ALA A 714 5.50 17.85 17.97
C ALA A 714 4.98 17.56 16.56
N ALA A 715 5.09 18.53 15.64
CA ALA A 715 4.78 18.37 14.23
C ALA A 715 5.82 17.49 13.52
N VAL A 716 7.13 17.76 13.70
CA VAL A 716 8.23 16.98 13.11
C VAL A 716 8.22 15.53 13.56
N ALA A 717 7.84 15.24 14.81
CA ALA A 717 7.72 13.88 15.31
C ALA A 717 6.68 13.04 14.53
N ARG A 718 5.66 13.68 13.96
CA ARG A 718 4.59 13.05 13.17
C ARG A 718 4.79 13.18 11.66
N LEU A 719 5.52 14.20 11.24
CA LEU A 719 5.82 14.53 9.84
C LEU A 719 7.34 14.60 9.61
N PRO A 720 8.11 13.53 9.88
CA PRO A 720 9.57 13.59 9.90
C PRO A 720 10.19 13.87 8.52
N GLY A 721 9.48 13.53 7.45
CA GLY A 721 9.88 13.77 6.05
C GLY A 721 9.42 15.09 5.46
N ASP A 722 8.71 15.94 6.21
CA ASP A 722 8.26 17.24 5.70
C ASP A 722 9.34 18.31 5.92
N GLY A 723 10.01 18.68 4.82
CA GLY A 723 11.06 19.68 4.81
C GLY A 723 10.56 21.07 5.21
N TRP A 724 9.30 21.41 4.92
CA TRP A 724 8.73 22.72 5.24
C TRP A 724 8.47 22.87 6.74
N VAL A 725 7.89 21.83 7.36
CA VAL A 725 7.70 21.77 8.82
C VAL A 725 9.04 21.94 9.53
N ARG A 726 10.06 21.20 9.09
CA ARG A 726 11.41 21.26 9.68
C ARG A 726 12.08 22.62 9.44
N ASN A 727 11.93 23.20 8.26
CA ASN A 727 12.44 24.52 7.92
C ASN A 727 11.87 25.60 8.84
N ARG A 728 10.56 25.56 9.12
CA ARG A 728 9.90 26.51 10.04
C ARG A 728 10.27 26.30 11.51
N LEU A 729 10.55 25.06 11.92
CA LEU A 729 11.11 24.78 13.25
C LEU A 729 12.53 25.35 13.41
N ILE A 730 13.40 25.18 12.40
CA ILE A 730 14.75 25.77 12.39
C ILE A 730 14.66 27.29 12.54
N HIS A 731 13.75 27.91 11.79
CA HIS A 731 13.48 29.34 11.87
C HIS A 731 13.13 29.79 13.30
N ALA A 732 12.15 29.13 13.93
CA ALA A 732 11.77 29.44 15.31
C ALA A 732 12.92 29.24 16.31
N ALA A 733 13.68 28.15 16.18
CA ALA A 733 14.82 27.87 17.05
C ALA A 733 15.94 28.92 16.91
N LEU A 734 16.25 29.36 15.69
CA LEU A 734 17.25 30.41 15.43
C LEU A 734 16.85 31.73 16.09
N LEU A 735 15.59 32.17 15.93
CA LEU A 735 15.11 33.42 16.52
C LEU A 735 14.91 33.33 18.03
N GLY A 736 14.69 32.12 18.56
CA GLY A 736 14.71 31.82 20.00
C GLY A 736 16.11 31.69 20.62
N LEU A 737 17.18 31.88 19.83
CA LEU A 737 18.58 31.67 20.22
C LEU A 737 18.92 30.26 20.71
N ASP A 738 18.15 29.25 20.30
CA ASP A 738 18.46 27.85 20.55
C ASP A 738 19.25 27.27 19.38
N LEU A 739 20.53 27.62 19.35
CA LEU A 739 21.44 27.21 18.28
C LEU A 739 21.69 25.69 18.29
N GLU A 740 21.62 25.02 19.44
CA GLU A 740 21.81 23.57 19.50
C GLU A 740 20.66 22.85 18.77
N ARG A 741 19.40 23.18 19.10
CA ARG A 741 18.23 22.64 18.39
C ARG A 741 18.23 23.02 16.91
N ALA A 742 18.52 24.28 16.59
CA ALA A 742 18.58 24.75 15.21
C ALA A 742 19.62 23.97 14.39
N GLY A 743 20.83 23.78 14.92
CA GLY A 743 21.90 23.01 14.27
C GLY A 743 21.53 21.54 14.06
N GLY A 744 20.92 20.90 15.06
CA GLY A 744 20.44 19.52 14.96
C GLY A 744 19.40 19.35 13.85
N HIS A 745 18.42 20.25 13.77
CA HIS A 745 17.39 20.21 12.73
C HIS A 745 17.90 20.62 11.35
N LEU A 746 18.85 21.56 11.26
CA LEU A 746 19.55 21.90 10.01
C LEU A 746 20.30 20.69 9.44
N ALA A 747 21.03 19.96 10.28
CA ALA A 747 21.73 18.73 9.86
C ALA A 747 20.74 17.63 9.43
N ALA A 748 19.56 17.55 10.04
CA ALA A 748 18.50 16.64 9.62
C ALA A 748 17.87 17.06 8.27
N LEU A 749 17.59 18.35 8.07
CA LEU A 749 17.04 18.88 6.81
C LEU A 749 18.04 18.68 5.66
N ALA A 750 19.31 18.99 5.88
CA ALA A 750 20.36 18.82 4.90
C ALA A 750 20.53 17.37 4.45
N ARG A 751 20.34 16.40 5.37
CA ARG A 751 20.30 14.97 5.03
C ARG A 751 19.07 14.60 4.19
N LEU A 752 17.89 15.11 4.55
CA LEU A 752 16.64 14.89 3.82
C LEU A 752 16.71 15.41 2.38
N GLU A 753 17.33 16.58 2.17
CA GLU A 753 17.44 17.24 0.87
C GLU A 753 18.75 16.92 0.12
N ALA A 754 19.56 16.00 0.65
CA ALA A 754 20.90 15.72 0.13
C ALA A 754 20.85 15.19 -1.31
N GLY A 755 19.91 14.29 -1.61
CA GLY A 755 19.72 13.74 -2.95
C GLY A 755 19.33 14.81 -3.98
N SER A 756 18.34 15.66 -3.66
CA SER A 756 17.96 16.78 -4.53
C SER A 756 19.09 17.81 -4.69
N SER A 757 19.87 18.06 -3.63
CA SER A 757 21.01 18.99 -3.70
C SER A 757 22.10 18.46 -4.62
N ARG A 758 22.48 17.18 -4.49
CA ARG A 758 23.45 16.54 -5.38
C ARG A 758 22.97 16.47 -6.82
N LEU A 759 21.67 16.22 -7.04
CA LEU A 759 21.07 16.26 -8.37
C LEU A 759 21.27 17.63 -9.03
N LYS A 760 21.09 18.72 -8.26
CA LYS A 760 21.36 20.10 -8.69
C LYS A 760 22.85 20.47 -8.76
N GLY A 761 23.76 19.53 -8.47
CA GLY A 761 25.20 19.80 -8.37
C GLY A 761 25.59 20.70 -7.18
N LYS A 762 24.71 20.84 -6.19
CA LYS A 762 24.90 21.63 -4.97
C LYS A 762 25.42 20.76 -3.82
N SER A 763 26.14 21.38 -2.89
CA SER A 763 26.60 20.70 -1.67
C SER A 763 25.43 20.53 -0.70
N ALA A 764 25.33 19.35 -0.08
CA ALA A 764 24.36 19.05 0.97
C ALA A 764 24.84 19.53 2.37
N ASN A 765 25.82 20.44 2.42
CA ASN A 765 26.24 21.05 3.67
C ASN A 765 25.16 22.04 4.14
N PRO A 766 24.68 21.96 5.41
CA PRO A 766 23.74 22.93 5.97
C PRO A 766 24.07 24.40 5.67
N SER A 767 25.36 24.78 5.71
CA SER A 767 25.87 26.13 5.43
C SER A 767 25.64 26.62 4.00
N GLN A 768 25.04 25.82 3.12
CA GLN A 768 24.66 26.18 1.75
C GLN A 768 23.18 26.55 1.63
N SER A 769 22.48 26.66 2.75
CA SER A 769 21.13 27.20 2.86
C SER A 769 21.15 28.55 3.55
N HIS A 770 20.12 29.38 3.31
CA HIS A 770 19.98 30.68 3.96
C HIS A 770 20.02 30.58 5.50
N TYR A 771 19.29 29.63 6.09
CA TYR A 771 19.31 29.40 7.53
C TYR A 771 20.61 28.81 8.05
N GLY A 772 21.31 27.99 7.26
CA GLY A 772 22.64 27.51 7.66
C GLY A 772 23.67 28.64 7.73
N GLN A 773 23.56 29.63 6.85
CA GLN A 773 24.44 30.80 6.88
C GLN A 773 24.13 31.73 8.05
N LEU A 774 22.85 31.97 8.34
CA LEU A 774 22.45 32.70 9.56
C LEU A 774 22.88 31.95 10.83
N TYR A 775 22.75 30.62 10.84
CA TYR A 775 23.24 29.78 11.93
C TYR A 775 24.74 29.94 12.14
N ASP A 776 25.53 29.88 11.06
CA ASP A 776 26.98 30.04 11.13
C ASP A 776 27.37 31.45 11.61
N GLU A 777 26.71 32.49 11.10
CA GLU A 777 26.91 33.87 11.54
C GLU A 777 26.61 34.03 13.04
N PHE A 778 25.44 33.58 13.50
CA PHE A 778 25.06 33.72 14.92
C PHE A 778 26.05 32.97 15.82
N ARG A 779 26.49 31.78 15.40
CA ARG A 779 27.46 30.98 16.15
C ARG A 779 28.85 31.63 16.18
N MET A 780 29.23 32.40 15.16
CA MET A 780 30.51 33.12 15.12
C MET A 780 30.52 34.33 16.06
N ASP A 781 29.37 34.95 16.30
CA ASP A 781 29.15 36.09 17.21
C ASP A 781 29.03 35.67 18.70
N ALA A 782 30.01 34.90 19.20
CA ALA A 782 29.97 34.34 20.56
C ALA A 782 29.85 35.41 21.67
N ASP A 783 30.54 36.56 21.50
CA ASP A 783 30.52 37.65 22.46
C ASP A 783 29.16 38.36 22.50
N ALA A 784 28.55 38.60 21.33
CA ALA A 784 27.21 39.18 21.25
C ALA A 784 26.16 38.22 21.83
N LEU A 785 26.24 36.92 21.55
CA LEU A 785 25.37 35.90 22.17
C LEU A 785 25.49 35.89 23.70
N SER A 786 26.71 35.98 24.22
CA SER A 786 26.97 36.04 25.66
C SER A 786 26.31 37.27 26.32
N ALA A 787 26.31 38.42 25.63
CA ALA A 787 25.64 39.63 26.07
C ALA A 787 24.10 39.58 25.92
N LEU A 788 23.58 38.92 24.88
CA LEU A 788 22.14 38.85 24.60
C LEU A 788 21.37 37.92 25.55
N ARG A 789 21.96 36.80 25.98
CA ARG A 789 21.31 35.84 26.88
C ARG A 789 20.80 36.47 28.18
N PRO A 790 21.61 37.19 28.98
CA PRO A 790 21.11 37.86 30.18
C PRO A 790 20.15 39.01 29.86
N ALA A 791 20.34 39.70 28.72
CA ALA A 791 19.42 40.76 28.29
C ALA A 791 18.01 40.21 28.05
N LEU A 792 17.88 39.08 27.34
CA LEU A 792 16.59 38.44 27.05
C LEU A 792 15.94 37.79 28.28
N ALA A 793 16.74 37.38 29.26
CA ALA A 793 16.24 36.82 30.52
C ALA A 793 15.64 37.88 31.47
N GLU A 794 15.87 39.17 31.22
CA GLU A 794 15.36 40.27 32.05
C GLU A 794 13.82 40.28 32.05
N PRO A 795 13.13 40.05 33.18
CA PRO A 795 11.67 39.95 33.21
C PRO A 795 10.96 41.27 32.90
N ALA A 796 11.56 42.42 33.20
CA ALA A 796 10.89 43.71 32.99
C ALA A 796 11.07 44.21 31.54
N PRO A 797 9.99 44.41 30.75
CA PRO A 797 10.09 44.74 29.33
C PRO A 797 10.95 45.99 29.03
N LYS A 798 10.82 47.04 29.85
CA LYS A 798 11.62 48.27 29.68
C LYS A 798 13.11 48.04 29.96
N ALA A 799 13.45 47.24 30.98
CA ALA A 799 14.84 46.92 31.31
C ALA A 799 15.45 46.01 30.24
N ARG A 800 14.67 45.05 29.72
CA ARG A 800 15.04 44.20 28.59
C ARG A 800 15.39 45.02 27.34
N LEU A 801 14.55 45.98 26.97
CA LEU A 801 14.86 46.89 25.84
C LEU A 801 16.14 47.69 26.07
N ALA A 802 16.35 48.21 27.28
CA ALA A 802 17.58 48.95 27.60
C ALA A 802 18.82 48.06 27.48
N ALA A 803 18.76 46.82 27.98
CA ALA A 803 19.83 45.85 27.85
C ALA A 803 20.12 45.47 26.38
N LEU A 804 19.07 45.26 25.57
CA LEU A 804 19.21 44.97 24.14
C LEU A 804 19.80 46.15 23.35
N ARG A 805 19.40 47.40 23.66
CA ARG A 805 20.04 48.59 23.09
C ARG A 805 21.52 48.67 23.48
N GLY A 806 21.86 48.29 24.71
CA GLY A 806 23.25 48.18 25.16
C GLY A 806 24.04 47.15 24.34
N ALA A 807 23.46 45.97 24.11
CA ALA A 807 24.07 44.92 23.30
C ALA A 807 24.30 45.36 21.85
N VAL A 808 23.31 45.97 21.20
CA VAL A 808 23.45 46.53 19.84
C VAL A 808 24.51 47.63 19.78
N SER A 809 24.61 48.47 20.81
CA SER A 809 25.62 49.54 20.87
C SER A 809 27.05 48.97 21.03
N ALA A 810 27.19 47.85 21.75
CA ALA A 810 28.47 47.17 21.95
C ALA A 810 28.89 46.33 20.73
N PHE A 811 27.92 45.78 19.99
CA PHE A 811 28.14 44.90 18.85
C PHE A 811 27.34 45.40 17.62
N PRO A 812 27.71 46.56 17.03
CA PRO A 812 26.94 47.21 15.97
C PRO A 812 26.82 46.38 14.68
N ASP A 813 27.81 45.53 14.41
CA ASP A 813 27.83 44.64 13.24
C ASP A 813 27.13 43.30 13.48
N SER A 814 26.63 43.04 14.69
CA SER A 814 25.98 41.78 15.02
C SER A 814 24.53 41.77 14.54
N THR A 815 24.26 40.95 13.51
CA THR A 815 22.91 40.74 12.99
C THR A 815 21.97 40.22 14.07
N ILE A 816 22.42 39.26 14.89
CA ILE A 816 21.55 38.68 15.91
C ILE A 816 21.16 39.68 16.99
N ALA A 817 22.07 40.58 17.39
CA ALA A 817 21.73 41.65 18.32
C ALA A 817 20.68 42.60 17.74
N ALA A 818 20.83 42.97 16.46
CA ALA A 818 19.88 43.81 15.75
C ALA A 818 18.49 43.18 15.67
N LEU A 819 18.40 41.90 15.27
CA LEU A 819 17.14 41.18 15.18
C LEU A 819 16.43 41.08 16.53
N GLN A 820 17.15 40.74 17.61
CA GLN A 820 16.54 40.62 18.94
C GLN A 820 15.99 41.97 19.45
N LEU A 821 16.66 43.09 19.17
CA LEU A 821 16.12 44.42 19.51
C LEU A 821 14.83 44.71 18.72
N LEU A 822 14.81 44.45 17.42
CA LEU A 822 13.62 44.68 16.58
C LEU A 822 12.44 43.78 16.99
N ILE A 823 12.71 42.51 17.30
CA ILE A 823 11.70 41.57 17.80
C ILE A 823 11.12 42.05 19.13
N GLU A 824 11.97 42.50 20.06
CA GLU A 824 11.50 42.97 21.36
C GLU A 824 10.70 44.29 21.24
N LEU A 825 11.10 45.20 20.36
CA LEU A 825 10.32 46.40 20.06
C LEU A 825 8.92 46.03 19.54
N ARG A 826 8.81 45.01 18.68
CA ARG A 826 7.53 44.53 18.16
C ARG A 826 6.67 43.94 19.27
N ARG A 827 7.22 43.05 20.10
CA ARG A 827 6.49 42.42 21.22
C ARG A 827 5.88 43.45 22.17
N GLN A 828 6.55 44.59 22.35
CA GLN A 828 6.07 45.66 23.22
C GLN A 828 5.17 46.69 22.52
N GLY A 829 4.97 46.59 21.20
CA GLY A 829 4.30 47.64 20.42
C GLY A 829 4.99 49.00 20.55
N ALA A 830 6.31 49.01 20.73
CA ALA A 830 7.09 50.22 20.98
C ALA A 830 7.53 50.87 19.66
N HIS A 831 7.62 52.20 19.61
CA HIS A 831 8.16 52.93 18.45
C HIS A 831 9.49 52.31 17.98
N PRO A 832 9.69 52.06 16.67
CA PRO A 832 8.89 52.50 15.51
C PRO A 832 7.81 51.49 15.04
N MET A 833 7.44 50.54 15.89
CA MET A 833 6.57 49.41 15.53
C MET A 833 5.09 49.80 15.49
N VAL A 834 4.45 49.62 14.35
CA VAL A 834 3.01 49.86 14.13
C VAL A 834 2.32 48.55 13.74
N GLU A 835 1.18 48.25 14.37
CA GLU A 835 0.30 47.12 13.95
C GLU A 835 -0.85 47.61 13.08
N GLU A 836 -1.61 48.59 13.57
CA GLU A 836 -2.74 49.19 12.85
C GLU A 836 -2.43 50.64 12.44
N MET A 837 -2.95 51.03 11.28
CA MET A 837 -2.70 52.36 10.72
C MET A 837 -3.80 53.31 11.18
N GLU A 838 -3.42 54.37 11.88
CA GLU A 838 -4.36 55.43 12.24
C GLU A 838 -4.66 56.32 11.02
N ALA A 839 -5.92 56.75 10.89
CA ALA A 839 -6.32 57.69 9.85
C ALA A 839 -5.69 59.07 10.14
N SER A 840 -4.66 59.44 9.38
CA SER A 840 -4.04 60.75 9.46
C SER A 840 -4.33 61.58 8.21
N HIS A 841 -4.66 62.85 8.41
CA HIS A 841 -4.83 63.85 7.36
C HIS A 841 -3.57 64.69 7.15
N GLU A 842 -2.50 64.42 7.91
CA GLU A 842 -1.23 65.11 7.75
C GLU A 842 -0.48 64.61 6.51
N PRO A 843 0.15 65.52 5.75
CA PRO A 843 0.86 65.16 4.54
C PRO A 843 2.11 64.32 4.82
N SER A 844 2.29 63.26 4.03
CA SER A 844 3.50 62.41 4.02
C SER A 844 4.76 63.22 3.71
N LEU A 845 5.88 62.91 4.38
CA LEU A 845 7.19 63.46 4.03
C LEU A 845 7.82 62.72 2.83
N VAL A 846 7.27 61.56 2.47
CA VAL A 846 7.72 60.74 1.32
C VAL A 846 7.12 61.30 0.01
N PRO A 847 7.96 61.63 -0.99
CA PRO A 847 7.50 62.02 -2.32
C PRO A 847 6.62 60.95 -3.00
N PRO A 848 5.58 61.34 -3.76
CA PRO A 848 4.70 60.40 -4.48
C PRO A 848 5.33 59.92 -5.80
N VAL A 849 6.56 59.43 -5.75
CA VAL A 849 7.31 58.90 -6.90
C VAL A 849 7.56 57.42 -6.68
N LEU A 850 7.23 56.60 -7.67
CA LEU A 850 7.44 55.15 -7.65
C LEU A 850 8.67 54.78 -8.47
N HIS A 851 9.56 54.02 -7.85
CA HIS A 851 10.80 53.53 -8.43
C HIS A 851 10.81 52.01 -8.43
N GLN A 852 11.17 51.43 -9.57
CA GLN A 852 11.42 50.00 -9.70
C GLN A 852 12.69 49.78 -10.53
N PHE A 853 13.38 48.66 -10.35
CA PHE A 853 14.64 48.37 -11.06
C PHE A 853 14.55 47.04 -11.82
N TRP A 854 15.04 47.03 -13.05
CA TRP A 854 15.18 45.82 -13.85
C TRP A 854 16.46 45.89 -14.70
N ASP A 855 17.43 45.02 -14.43
CA ASP A 855 18.81 45.13 -14.94
C ASP A 855 18.91 45.22 -16.47
N GLU A 856 18.18 44.35 -17.18
CA GLU A 856 18.25 44.19 -18.64
C GLU A 856 16.87 44.35 -19.31
N PRO A 857 16.58 45.49 -19.97
CA PRO A 857 15.35 45.65 -20.74
C PRO A 857 15.35 44.78 -22.02
N PRO A 858 14.17 44.37 -22.54
CA PRO A 858 12.84 44.68 -22.03
C PRO A 858 12.45 43.84 -20.80
N VAL A 859 11.56 44.40 -19.97
CA VAL A 859 10.96 43.67 -18.84
C VAL A 859 10.11 42.52 -19.37
N PRO A 860 10.28 41.27 -18.85
CA PRO A 860 9.45 40.13 -19.25
C PRO A 860 7.95 40.37 -19.04
N PRO A 861 7.05 39.82 -19.87
CA PRO A 861 5.61 40.11 -19.79
C PRO A 861 4.96 39.81 -18.44
N ASP A 862 5.36 38.72 -17.78
CA ASP A 862 4.88 38.31 -16.46
C ASP A 862 5.33 39.27 -15.34
N VAL A 863 6.57 39.73 -15.39
CA VAL A 863 7.11 40.78 -14.49
C VAL A 863 6.45 42.13 -14.79
N ALA A 864 6.25 42.46 -16.07
CA ALA A 864 5.62 43.72 -16.50
C ALA A 864 4.19 43.85 -15.97
N ALA A 865 3.46 42.74 -15.83
CA ALA A 865 2.14 42.73 -15.21
C ALA A 865 2.19 43.18 -13.72
N TYR A 866 3.22 42.76 -12.97
CA TYR A 866 3.41 43.20 -11.59
C TYR A 866 3.83 44.67 -11.50
N VAL A 867 4.75 45.12 -12.35
CA VAL A 867 5.09 46.54 -12.47
C VAL A 867 3.86 47.41 -12.82
N GLN A 868 3.01 46.93 -13.73
CA GLN A 868 1.79 47.63 -14.10
C GLN A 868 0.78 47.71 -12.94
N SER A 869 0.73 46.69 -12.08
CA SER A 869 -0.15 46.71 -10.89
C SER A 869 0.18 47.90 -9.96
N TRP A 870 1.46 48.22 -9.76
CA TRP A 870 1.85 49.36 -8.95
C TRP A 870 1.41 50.70 -9.53
N ARG A 871 1.56 50.87 -10.85
CA ARG A 871 1.10 52.08 -11.56
C ARG A 871 -0.42 52.23 -11.50
N LYS A 872 -1.14 51.13 -11.65
CA LYS A 872 -2.61 51.09 -11.63
C LYS A 872 -3.18 51.45 -10.26
N GLU A 873 -2.69 50.81 -9.20
CA GLU A 873 -3.22 51.00 -7.85
C GLU A 873 -2.75 52.31 -7.19
N ASN A 874 -1.69 52.94 -7.72
CA ASN A 874 -1.17 54.20 -7.20
C ASN A 874 -1.29 55.33 -8.24
N ASP A 875 -2.51 55.53 -8.74
CA ASP A 875 -2.79 56.61 -9.69
C ASP A 875 -2.34 57.99 -9.15
N GLY A 876 -1.77 58.78 -10.04
CA GLY A 876 -1.14 60.06 -9.73
C GLY A 876 0.26 60.00 -9.09
N PHE A 877 0.90 58.82 -9.00
CA PHE A 877 2.34 58.72 -8.72
C PHE A 877 3.15 58.74 -10.01
N ASP A 878 4.31 59.41 -10.02
CA ASP A 878 5.23 59.34 -11.15
C ASP A 878 6.03 58.03 -11.10
N GLY A 879 5.80 57.13 -12.07
CA GLY A 879 6.30 55.76 -12.02
C GLY A 879 7.43 55.46 -13.00
N ARG A 880 8.65 55.25 -12.47
CA ARG A 880 9.87 55.00 -13.26
C ARG A 880 10.46 53.61 -13.02
N ILE A 881 10.81 52.94 -14.12
CA ILE A 881 11.59 51.70 -14.11
C ILE A 881 13.00 52.05 -14.57
N TRP A 882 14.00 51.63 -13.81
CA TRP A 882 15.41 51.90 -14.07
C TRP A 882 16.12 50.66 -14.59
N SER A 883 16.87 50.81 -15.69
CA SER A 883 17.81 49.80 -16.18
C SER A 883 19.19 49.93 -15.53
N ARG A 884 20.04 48.91 -15.70
CA ARG A 884 21.44 48.96 -15.25
C ARG A 884 22.19 50.19 -15.75
N ALA A 885 22.04 50.50 -17.04
CA ALA A 885 22.74 51.60 -17.69
C ALA A 885 22.27 52.95 -17.16
N GLU A 886 20.96 53.11 -16.95
CA GLU A 886 20.39 54.33 -16.38
C GLU A 886 20.76 54.50 -14.90
N ALA A 887 20.76 53.42 -14.13
CA ALA A 887 21.20 53.44 -12.73
C ALA A 887 22.68 53.83 -12.61
N GLU A 888 23.56 53.28 -13.47
CA GLU A 888 24.98 53.63 -13.48
C GLU A 888 25.20 55.10 -13.87
N ALA A 889 24.51 55.58 -14.91
CA ALA A 889 24.56 56.98 -15.33
C ALA A 889 24.08 57.91 -14.21
N TYR A 890 22.98 57.56 -13.55
CA TYR A 890 22.42 58.30 -12.43
C TYR A 890 23.41 58.46 -11.27
N LEU A 891 24.01 57.35 -10.83
CA LEU A 891 25.00 57.36 -9.73
C LEU A 891 26.20 58.25 -10.07
N ASN A 892 26.64 58.23 -11.33
CA ASN A 892 27.73 59.08 -11.83
C ASN A 892 27.33 60.56 -11.87
N GLU A 893 26.13 60.88 -12.38
CA GLU A 893 25.62 62.27 -12.46
C GLU A 893 25.41 62.91 -11.08
N ARG A 894 25.02 62.11 -10.07
CA ARG A 894 24.87 62.56 -8.69
C ARG A 894 26.20 62.64 -7.91
N GLY A 895 27.31 62.18 -8.48
CA GLY A 895 28.62 62.20 -7.80
C GLY A 895 28.72 61.23 -6.62
N LEU A 896 28.00 60.10 -6.67
CA LEU A 896 28.02 59.07 -5.62
C LEU A 896 29.12 58.03 -5.89
N ASP A 897 30.38 58.45 -5.80
CA ASP A 897 31.55 57.67 -6.24
C ASP A 897 31.66 56.27 -5.58
N ASP A 898 31.45 56.18 -4.26
CA ASP A 898 31.53 54.91 -3.54
C ASP A 898 30.40 53.95 -3.92
N ALA A 899 29.18 54.47 -4.04
CA ALA A 899 28.02 53.69 -4.45
C ALA A 899 28.12 53.25 -5.92
N LEU A 900 28.66 54.10 -6.80
CA LEU A 900 28.95 53.76 -8.19
C LEU A 900 30.00 52.66 -8.30
N ALA A 901 31.07 52.76 -7.50
CA ALA A 901 32.12 51.75 -7.46
C ALA A 901 31.59 50.40 -6.95
N ALA A 902 30.76 50.42 -5.90
CA ALA A 902 30.07 49.24 -5.38
C ALA A 902 29.11 48.65 -6.42
N PHE A 903 28.29 49.49 -7.06
CA PHE A 903 27.35 49.08 -8.10
C PHE A 903 28.05 48.42 -9.28
N ARG A 904 29.21 48.91 -9.71
CA ARG A 904 30.04 48.28 -10.76
C ARG A 904 30.63 46.94 -10.31
N ARG A 905 31.06 46.82 -9.05
CA ARG A 905 31.64 45.58 -8.48
C ARG A 905 30.61 44.50 -8.17
N ALA A 906 29.36 44.89 -7.88
CA ALA A 906 28.27 43.99 -7.55
C ALA A 906 28.06 42.94 -8.66
N ARG A 907 28.19 41.66 -8.32
CA ARG A 907 28.16 40.55 -9.31
C ARG A 907 26.75 40.13 -9.72
N GLN A 908 25.77 40.35 -8.84
CA GLN A 908 24.39 39.88 -9.04
C GLN A 908 23.44 41.06 -9.28
N PRO A 909 22.45 40.93 -10.17
CA PRO A 909 21.42 41.95 -10.40
C PRO A 909 20.67 42.36 -9.12
N ALA A 910 20.38 41.42 -8.23
CA ALA A 910 19.74 41.71 -6.94
C ALA A 910 20.59 42.65 -6.06
N MET A 911 21.92 42.44 -6.04
CA MET A 911 22.85 43.28 -5.27
C MET A 911 22.92 44.70 -5.85
N LYS A 912 22.85 44.82 -7.19
CA LYS A 912 22.74 46.10 -7.88
C LYS A 912 21.43 46.82 -7.51
N ALA A 913 20.33 46.08 -7.46
CA ALA A 913 19.03 46.62 -7.08
C ALA A 913 19.02 47.12 -5.62
N ASP A 914 19.63 46.38 -4.68
CA ASP A 914 19.80 46.79 -3.28
C ASP A 914 20.63 48.07 -3.14
N LEU A 915 21.76 48.16 -3.83
CA LEU A 915 22.61 49.36 -3.79
C LEU A 915 21.91 50.57 -4.41
N PHE A 916 21.30 50.37 -5.58
CA PHE A 916 20.67 51.45 -6.31
C PHE A 916 19.42 51.99 -5.62
N ARG A 917 18.58 51.13 -5.01
CA ARG A 917 17.39 51.60 -4.28
C ARG A 917 17.75 52.50 -3.10
N LEU A 918 18.81 52.15 -2.36
CA LEU A 918 19.27 52.94 -1.22
C LEU A 918 19.86 54.29 -1.68
N ALA A 919 20.65 54.30 -2.75
CA ALA A 919 21.16 55.53 -3.33
C ALA A 919 20.03 56.43 -3.86
N LEU A 920 19.09 55.86 -4.62
CA LEU A 920 17.99 56.60 -5.21
C LEU A 920 17.05 57.19 -4.15
N LEU A 921 16.63 56.38 -3.17
CA LEU A 921 15.80 56.86 -2.07
C LEU A 921 16.52 57.88 -1.17
N GLY A 922 17.85 57.78 -1.05
CA GLY A 922 18.65 58.74 -0.31
C GLY A 922 18.67 60.13 -0.96
N GLU A 923 18.81 60.18 -2.29
CA GLU A 923 18.91 61.44 -3.04
C GLU A 923 17.53 62.05 -3.38
N GLU A 924 16.58 61.23 -3.84
CA GLU A 924 15.28 61.70 -4.37
C GLU A 924 14.09 61.35 -3.48
N GLY A 925 14.26 60.43 -2.52
CA GLY A 925 13.14 59.86 -1.78
C GLY A 925 12.20 59.06 -2.69
N GLY A 926 10.95 58.91 -2.27
CA GLY A 926 9.93 58.19 -3.02
C GLY A 926 9.66 56.79 -2.46
N ILE A 927 9.05 55.96 -3.27
CA ILE A 927 8.67 54.58 -2.96
C ILE A 927 9.41 53.67 -3.90
N TYR A 928 10.12 52.71 -3.35
CA TYR A 928 10.75 51.63 -4.09
C TYR A 928 9.97 50.33 -3.88
N ALA A 929 9.75 49.58 -4.95
CA ALA A 929 9.22 48.23 -4.92
C ALA A 929 10.00 47.32 -5.88
N ASP A 930 10.28 46.09 -5.47
CA ASP A 930 10.86 45.09 -6.36
C ASP A 930 9.93 44.82 -7.56
N ALA A 931 10.51 44.58 -8.73
CA ALA A 931 9.75 44.42 -9.97
C ALA A 931 8.87 43.16 -9.98
N ASP A 932 9.16 42.17 -9.13
CA ASP A 932 8.40 40.95 -8.96
C ASP A 932 7.41 40.98 -7.78
N ASP A 933 7.18 42.15 -7.19
CA ASP A 933 6.14 42.38 -6.19
C ASP A 933 4.85 42.92 -6.84
N ARG A 934 3.70 42.35 -6.48
CA ARG A 934 2.40 42.79 -6.98
C ARG A 934 1.76 43.77 -6.00
N CYS A 935 1.33 44.92 -6.49
CA CYS A 935 0.51 45.86 -5.73
C CYS A 935 -0.95 45.39 -5.75
N LEU A 936 -1.56 45.29 -4.57
CA LEU A 936 -2.94 44.83 -4.34
C LEU A 936 -3.89 45.98 -4.04
N ALA A 937 -3.37 47.06 -3.45
CA ALA A 937 -4.13 48.24 -3.05
C ALA A 937 -3.22 49.48 -3.01
N PRO A 938 -3.78 50.70 -3.10
CA PRO A 938 -3.01 51.94 -3.02
C PRO A 938 -2.13 52.01 -1.76
N ILE A 939 -0.86 52.37 -1.90
CA ILE A 939 0.12 52.39 -0.78
C ILE A 939 -0.02 53.64 0.12
N ARG A 940 -0.70 54.68 -0.37
CA ARG A 940 -0.87 55.98 0.32
C ARG A 940 -1.28 55.86 1.79
N PRO A 941 -2.21 54.96 2.19
CA PRO A 941 -2.57 54.81 3.59
C PRO A 941 -1.36 54.51 4.47
N LEU A 942 -0.39 53.70 4.02
CA LEU A 942 0.80 53.33 4.80
C LEU A 942 1.72 54.52 5.07
N LEU A 943 1.62 55.56 4.24
CA LEU A 943 2.41 56.79 4.29
C LEU A 943 1.70 57.93 5.04
N ALA A 944 0.48 57.73 5.51
CA ALA A 944 -0.29 58.78 6.19
C ALA A 944 0.40 59.24 7.48
N GLY A 945 0.48 60.56 7.70
CA GLY A 945 1.18 61.17 8.83
C GLY A 945 2.65 61.54 8.54
N PRO A 946 3.41 61.95 9.57
CA PRO A 946 4.79 62.42 9.42
C PRO A 946 5.78 61.25 9.25
N VAL A 947 5.55 60.39 8.26
CA VAL A 947 6.41 59.26 7.92
C VAL A 947 7.57 59.76 7.08
N GLY A 948 8.79 59.59 7.58
CA GLY A 948 10.02 59.85 6.84
C GLY A 948 10.64 58.59 6.25
N LEU A 949 10.36 57.42 6.83
CA LEU A 949 10.72 56.12 6.25
C LEU A 949 9.69 55.05 6.64
N LEU A 950 9.19 54.32 5.65
CA LEU A 950 8.36 53.13 5.81
C LEU A 950 9.15 51.89 5.38
N THR A 951 9.11 50.87 6.23
CA THR A 951 9.52 49.49 5.94
C THR A 951 8.59 48.54 6.70
N TYR A 952 8.80 47.24 6.58
CA TYR A 952 8.05 46.22 7.30
C TYR A 952 8.99 45.20 7.94
N GLN A 953 8.50 44.53 8.99
CA GLN A 953 9.26 43.45 9.62
C GLN A 953 8.90 42.10 8.98
N GLU A 954 9.91 41.41 8.45
CA GLU A 954 9.81 40.06 7.88
C GLU A 954 9.72 38.98 8.97
N ASP A 955 9.36 37.75 8.59
CA ASP A 955 9.27 36.62 9.55
C ASP A 955 10.59 36.37 10.29
N LEU A 956 11.74 36.67 9.66
CA LEU A 956 13.08 36.53 10.24
C LEU A 956 13.40 37.57 11.32
N GLY A 957 12.48 38.48 11.61
CA GLY A 957 12.70 39.62 12.51
C GLY A 957 13.43 40.80 11.85
N SER A 958 13.92 40.63 10.62
CA SER A 958 14.59 41.64 9.81
C SER A 958 13.62 42.65 9.21
N LEU A 959 14.17 43.76 8.72
CA LEU A 959 13.44 44.78 7.98
C LEU A 959 13.51 44.50 6.49
N GLY A 960 12.36 44.27 5.88
CA GLY A 960 12.26 44.00 4.45
C GLY A 960 12.71 45.22 3.65
N ASN A 961 13.56 44.98 2.65
CA ASN A 961 14.13 46.04 1.82
C ASN A 961 13.56 46.06 0.39
N ASN A 962 12.70 45.10 0.02
CA ASN A 962 12.04 44.99 -1.27
C ASN A 962 10.91 46.03 -1.47
N VAL A 963 10.29 46.50 -0.38
CA VAL A 963 9.37 47.63 -0.38
C VAL A 963 9.82 48.65 0.65
N LEU A 964 10.23 49.83 0.20
CA LEU A 964 10.71 50.93 1.03
C LEU A 964 10.09 52.23 0.56
N ALA A 965 9.76 53.13 1.48
CA ALA A 965 9.31 54.47 1.11
C ALA A 965 10.00 55.50 2.00
N ALA A 966 10.74 56.44 1.43
CA ALA A 966 11.60 57.34 2.18
C ALA A 966 11.48 58.78 1.72
N ARG A 967 11.62 59.73 2.65
CA ARG A 967 11.95 61.10 2.31
C ARG A 967 13.42 61.20 1.90
N PRO A 968 13.81 62.19 1.07
CA PRO A 968 15.21 62.47 0.79
C PRO A 968 16.02 62.65 2.07
N ALA A 969 17.27 62.19 2.05
CA ALA A 969 18.22 62.29 3.14
C ALA A 969 17.72 61.72 4.48
N HIS A 970 16.90 60.67 4.46
CA HIS A 970 16.54 59.95 5.69
C HIS A 970 17.79 59.26 6.30
N PRO A 971 18.14 59.48 7.60
CA PRO A 971 19.39 59.00 8.19
C PRO A 971 19.65 57.50 8.05
N LEU A 972 18.61 56.68 8.21
CA LEU A 972 18.71 55.23 8.03
C LEU A 972 19.05 54.83 6.58
N VAL A 973 18.48 55.51 5.58
CA VAL A 973 18.73 55.18 4.17
C VAL A 973 20.17 55.51 3.80
N LEU A 974 20.67 56.67 4.25
CA LEU A 974 22.05 57.09 4.02
C LEU A 974 23.05 56.14 4.70
N LEU A 975 22.81 55.80 5.97
CA LEU A 975 23.67 54.85 6.70
C LEU A 975 23.68 53.47 6.03
N ALA A 976 22.51 52.95 5.63
CA ALA A 976 22.42 51.67 4.95
C ALA A 976 23.12 51.68 3.58
N ARG A 977 22.99 52.77 2.80
CA ARG A 977 23.70 52.96 1.53
C ARG A 977 25.22 52.90 1.73
N ASP A 978 25.72 53.63 2.72
CA ASP A 978 27.15 53.76 2.97
C ASP A 978 27.74 52.42 3.43
N LEU A 979 27.09 51.75 4.38
CA LEU A 979 27.49 50.41 4.85
C LEU A 979 27.45 49.37 3.72
N ALA A 980 26.41 49.37 2.89
CA ALA A 980 26.29 48.46 1.76
C ALA A 980 27.39 48.72 0.72
N SER A 981 27.64 49.98 0.40
CA SER A 981 28.69 50.37 -0.56
C SER A 981 30.07 49.96 -0.06
N GLU A 982 30.35 50.18 1.24
CA GLU A 982 31.60 49.79 1.87
C GLU A 982 31.80 48.27 1.83
N ALA A 983 30.78 47.49 2.22
CA ALA A 983 30.85 46.02 2.22
C ALA A 983 31.17 45.47 0.82
N VAL A 984 30.49 45.96 -0.22
CA VAL A 984 30.77 45.53 -1.61
C VAL A 984 32.15 45.97 -2.07
N ASN A 985 32.59 47.17 -1.71
CA ASN A 985 33.89 47.71 -2.13
C ASN A 985 35.06 47.02 -1.44
N ARG A 986 34.91 46.56 -0.19
CA ARG A 986 35.89 45.68 0.50
C ARG A 986 35.95 44.29 -0.10
N GLY A 987 34.90 43.88 -0.83
CA GLY A 987 34.80 42.56 -1.44
C GLY A 987 34.30 41.51 -0.45
N ASP A 988 33.47 41.90 0.51
CA ASP A 988 32.89 41.00 1.51
C ASP A 988 32.16 39.85 0.81
N GLY A 989 32.47 38.62 1.22
CA GLY A 989 31.99 37.38 0.60
C GLY A 989 30.68 36.85 1.18
N ASP A 990 30.03 37.62 2.05
CA ASP A 990 28.82 37.24 2.75
C ASP A 990 27.62 37.14 1.79
N ILE A 991 26.56 36.49 2.27
CA ILE A 991 25.34 36.38 1.48
C ILE A 991 24.72 37.76 1.25
N LEU A 992 24.06 37.90 0.09
CA LEU A 992 23.40 39.15 -0.32
C LEU A 992 22.51 39.73 0.78
N TRP A 993 21.77 38.87 1.48
CA TRP A 993 20.93 39.26 2.62
C TRP A 993 21.70 39.99 3.73
N LEU A 994 22.96 39.62 4.00
CA LEU A 994 23.81 40.24 5.01
C LEU A 994 24.58 41.47 4.52
N SER A 995 24.99 41.49 3.25
CA SER A 995 25.91 42.51 2.71
C SER A 995 25.21 43.70 2.07
N THR A 996 24.04 43.53 1.46
CA THR A 996 23.26 44.64 0.84
C THR A 996 21.76 44.56 1.12
N GLY A 997 21.29 43.41 1.61
CA GLY A 997 19.88 43.09 1.76
C GLY A 997 19.25 43.45 3.12
N PRO A 998 18.15 42.76 3.51
CA PRO A 998 17.41 43.00 4.74
C PRO A 998 18.24 42.93 6.03
N GLY A 999 19.23 42.04 6.11
CA GLY A 999 20.11 41.93 7.27
C GLY A 999 20.91 43.20 7.53
N LEU A 1000 21.49 43.78 6.48
CA LEU A 1000 22.23 45.05 6.59
C LEU A 1000 21.31 46.20 7.02
N LEU A 1001 20.14 46.34 6.38
CA LEU A 1001 19.17 47.37 6.73
C LEU A 1001 18.74 47.24 8.20
N SER A 1002 18.57 46.01 8.68
CA SER A 1002 18.21 45.71 10.07
C SER A 1002 19.29 46.15 11.06
N ARG A 1003 20.58 45.88 10.76
CA ARG A 1003 21.70 46.34 11.59
C ARG A 1003 21.78 47.86 11.65
N ALA A 1004 21.69 48.53 10.50
CA ALA A 1004 21.68 49.99 10.42
C ALA A 1004 20.53 50.60 11.24
N ALA A 1005 19.32 50.02 11.14
CA ALA A 1005 18.14 50.48 11.86
C ALA A 1005 18.27 50.26 13.36
N ALA A 1006 18.65 49.05 13.78
CA ALA A 1006 18.82 48.72 15.19
C ALA A 1006 19.88 49.60 15.84
N TRP A 1007 20.99 49.87 15.15
CA TRP A 1007 22.04 50.74 15.66
C TRP A 1007 21.58 52.18 15.84
N LEU A 1008 20.88 52.76 14.85
CA LEU A 1008 20.30 54.12 14.99
C LEU A 1008 19.25 54.17 16.10
N LEU A 1009 18.39 53.16 16.21
CA LEU A 1009 17.43 53.08 17.30
C LEU A 1009 18.13 53.01 18.65
N ALA A 1010 19.19 52.20 18.78
CA ALA A 1010 19.92 52.05 20.04
C ALA A 1010 20.68 53.33 20.45
N THR A 1011 21.32 54.01 19.50
CA THR A 1011 22.30 55.08 19.78
C THR A 1011 21.76 56.49 19.53
N ARG A 1012 20.90 56.66 18.53
CA ARG A 1012 20.43 57.96 18.02
C ARG A 1012 18.92 57.95 17.69
N PRO A 1013 18.04 57.50 18.60
CA PRO A 1013 16.62 57.27 18.30
C PRO A 1013 15.86 58.52 17.84
N ALA A 1014 16.30 59.72 18.24
CA ALA A 1014 15.67 60.98 17.84
C ALA A 1014 15.83 61.28 16.33
N GLU A 1015 16.90 60.78 15.69
CA GLU A 1015 17.15 60.99 14.25
C GLU A 1015 16.22 60.14 13.36
N VAL A 1016 15.61 59.10 13.93
CA VAL A 1016 14.72 58.17 13.24
C VAL A 1016 13.33 58.14 13.88
N ALA A 1017 12.90 59.26 14.48
CA ALA A 1017 11.58 59.40 15.10
C ALA A 1017 10.43 59.27 14.07
N ASP A 1018 10.73 59.54 12.79
CA ASP A 1018 9.84 59.44 11.64
C ASP A 1018 9.90 58.07 10.91
N LEU A 1019 10.64 57.09 11.48
CA LEU A 1019 10.64 55.69 11.04
C LEU A 1019 9.35 54.99 11.44
N ARG A 1020 8.75 54.28 10.48
CA ARG A 1020 7.59 53.41 10.65
C ARG A 1020 7.91 52.01 10.16
N ILE A 1021 7.68 51.03 11.03
CA ILE A 1021 7.83 49.61 10.72
C ILE A 1021 6.48 48.94 10.90
N VAL A 1022 5.86 48.50 9.80
CA VAL A 1022 4.60 47.75 9.84
C VAL A 1022 4.85 46.25 9.96
N SER A 1023 3.85 45.50 10.40
CA SER A 1023 3.93 44.03 10.34
C SER A 1023 3.83 43.53 8.90
N ARG A 1024 4.36 42.34 8.63
CA ARG A 1024 4.20 41.67 7.33
C ARG A 1024 2.73 41.48 6.94
N HIS A 1025 1.85 41.15 7.89
CA HIS A 1025 0.43 40.95 7.60
C HIS A 1025 -0.32 42.28 7.33
N THR A 1026 0.18 43.40 7.82
CA THR A 1026 -0.36 44.72 7.44
C THR A 1026 0.11 45.08 6.04
N LEU A 1027 1.37 44.82 5.69
CA LEU A 1027 1.86 45.01 4.33
C LEU A 1027 1.15 44.11 3.31
N SER A 1028 0.83 42.86 3.66
CA SER A 1028 0.21 41.88 2.75
C SER A 1028 -1.19 42.28 2.26
N ARG A 1029 -1.82 43.28 2.88
CA ARG A 1029 -3.07 43.91 2.41
C ARG A 1029 -2.85 44.81 1.20
N PHE A 1030 -1.62 45.30 1.00
CA PHE A 1030 -1.25 46.25 -0.04
C PHE A 1030 -0.30 45.67 -1.08
N VAL A 1031 0.55 44.71 -0.68
CA VAL A 1031 1.59 44.16 -1.54
C VAL A 1031 1.70 42.65 -1.35
N ALA A 1032 1.64 41.91 -2.44
CA ALA A 1032 2.08 40.52 -2.48
C ALA A 1032 3.55 40.47 -2.90
N ILE A 1033 4.41 40.08 -1.97
CA ILE A 1033 5.86 40.07 -2.15
C ILE A 1033 6.35 38.77 -2.81
N HIS A 1034 7.40 38.88 -3.62
CA HIS A 1034 8.11 37.77 -4.28
C HIS A 1034 7.20 36.88 -5.13
N CYS A 1035 6.32 37.48 -5.93
CA CYS A 1035 5.37 36.73 -6.76
C CYS A 1035 6.08 35.82 -7.79
N LEU A 1036 5.40 34.73 -8.15
CA LEU A 1036 5.88 33.76 -9.12
C LEU A 1036 6.07 34.41 -10.50
N THR A 1037 7.23 34.20 -11.09
CA THR A 1037 7.59 34.63 -12.45
C THR A 1037 8.37 33.51 -13.13
N GLY A 1038 8.22 33.38 -14.45
CA GLY A 1038 9.06 32.50 -15.26
C GLY A 1038 10.53 32.93 -15.23
N TYR A 1039 10.82 34.21 -14.96
CA TYR A 1039 12.20 34.67 -14.78
C TYR A 1039 12.94 33.93 -13.64
N LYS A 1040 12.24 33.59 -12.54
CA LYS A 1040 12.84 32.90 -11.37
C LYS A 1040 13.34 31.50 -11.67
N SER A 1041 12.85 30.85 -12.74
CA SER A 1041 13.33 29.53 -13.17
C SER A 1041 14.54 29.61 -14.11
N THR A 1042 14.93 30.80 -14.61
CA THR A 1042 16.07 30.97 -15.52
C THR A 1042 17.43 31.01 -14.82
N GLU A 1043 18.52 30.64 -15.51
CA GLU A 1043 19.91 30.74 -15.03
C GLU A 1043 20.32 32.17 -14.60
N ARG A 1044 19.56 33.18 -15.01
CA ARG A 1044 19.80 34.59 -14.69
C ARG A 1044 19.37 34.97 -13.28
N HIS A 1045 18.50 34.18 -12.63
CA HIS A 1045 18.04 34.47 -11.29
C HIS A 1045 19.14 34.24 -10.23
N TRP A 1046 19.29 35.20 -9.30
CA TRP A 1046 20.40 35.25 -8.35
C TRP A 1046 20.52 34.01 -7.45
N SER A 1047 19.41 33.38 -7.06
CA SER A 1047 19.43 32.18 -6.20
C SER A 1047 20.07 30.96 -6.88
N ARG A 1048 20.18 30.96 -8.21
CA ARG A 1048 20.85 29.91 -8.98
C ARG A 1048 22.36 30.14 -9.05
N THR A 1049 22.80 31.39 -9.13
CA THR A 1049 24.21 31.77 -9.19
C THR A 1049 24.87 31.87 -7.81
N ALA A 1050 24.11 32.18 -6.75
CA ALA A 1050 24.60 32.29 -5.38
C ALA A 1050 24.98 30.93 -4.74
N PHE A 1051 24.32 29.84 -5.15
CA PHE A 1051 24.47 28.52 -4.53
C PHE A 1051 24.78 27.39 -5.55
N GLY A 1052 24.94 27.71 -6.84
CA GLY A 1052 25.25 26.75 -7.90
C GLY A 1052 26.73 26.79 -8.29
N ARG A 1053 27.31 25.64 -8.65
CA ARG A 1053 28.57 25.65 -9.42
C ARG A 1053 28.29 26.29 -10.78
N ALA A 1054 29.04 27.33 -11.14
CA ALA A 1054 29.09 27.79 -12.52
C ALA A 1054 29.27 26.57 -13.43
N ALA A 1055 28.39 26.39 -14.42
CA ALA A 1055 28.52 25.34 -15.41
C ALA A 1055 29.94 25.42 -15.98
N ARG A 1056 30.75 24.37 -15.78
CA ARG A 1056 32.03 24.28 -16.49
C ARG A 1056 31.67 24.30 -17.98
N PRO A 1057 32.22 25.24 -18.78
CA PRO A 1057 32.00 25.19 -20.22
C PRO A 1057 32.40 23.79 -20.71
N PRO A 1058 31.64 23.20 -21.66
CA PRO A 1058 31.96 21.89 -22.18
C PRO A 1058 33.42 21.90 -22.61
N ARG A 1059 34.21 20.96 -22.08
CA ARG A 1059 35.56 20.73 -22.59
C ARG A 1059 35.39 20.50 -24.08
N LYS A 1060 35.92 21.41 -24.91
CA LYS A 1060 35.98 21.23 -26.35
C LYS A 1060 36.61 19.85 -26.57
N ALA A 1061 35.84 18.97 -27.22
CA ALA A 1061 36.25 17.63 -27.59
C ALA A 1061 37.48 17.67 -28.51
#